data_AF-K3V5U1-F1
#
_entry.id   AF-K3V5U1-F1
#
_cell.length_a   1.000
_cell.length_b   1.000
_cell.length_c   1.000
_cell.angle_alpha   90.00
_cell.angle_beta   90.00
_cell.angle_gamma   90.00
#
_symmetry.space_group_name_H-M   'P 1'
#
loop_
_entity.id
_entity.type
_entity.pdbx_description
1 polymer ?
#
loop_
_entity_poly.entity_id
_entity_poly.type
_entity_poly.pdbx_seq_one_letter_code
_entity_poly.pdbx_strand_id
1 'polypeptide(L)'
;MTDPKRGNYIDLNQTLWYRQFIRGYNTETKNPYPDKDTPATEAQLDNDFVDFWGKRLRADPKFRQHNTYNELMTEFWDDPNIILQTYAVADGQTVPKYKQKDWFRSELRFISILFPADANHKKDTKTPVASVSWAPWFVMVAASADIHSEKDILHIMSWSRNDGQFRYYARDLIMNDDVKGQHGWVYLCSSMDAFDAPGKAYLGPLNGHVNGGIVMKEIHKPWMHWLVGGRGMTEMLKPELVKELMEAPWLTHPGFPPLYGASVQSGETMERIVLDSLRVWFSSRRNKDFMAQDGKTEECPRNVQRWAAHFFLSTNINIAASPSKARVGSAPSNDNIIPSDHFFNYEMLRGYSELLPNRNLHDAAWLKAHILDETPTALTTWNESNFPNDKSQYYTQEDWFQSYTIPKFAYDGPSYLWASRELKLCTLQEISDPEKAQLIVPTKTLAGGIMMGTLENGHEDINGGKQVNFAVQQWGEGDNPWVILQSSVDDAMGVWMAQKMFLGDDKEAARCQLFSEATFNALQMVDFWNPIYSWRRLKLMQYIPVEAKLVDTPTVDPVTGENVFTYDLESNFIAAIKQRMDGRGNLEDLQDEWPEAEFLCNLEKPLIEHQIRISNYTNAVANNLGDSKWILEYLKLAESRRRMFRPMPMNFFGSNIPYCLAMTVDHPWQEMTEEGKVRDIPKDGVDILKVWLGSLAGNDPNIIPTKFKGLKHLSEFTDAIQDRLDSDVPGLPVVLLPRPSTMRMACQRSIAMTNPETKERPHSCPFLAEKHSASIHTAVKV
;
A
#
# COMPACT_ATOMS: atom_id res chain seq x y z
N MET A 1 26.28 -18.35 -30.53
CA MET A 1 26.87 -19.24 -29.51
C MET A 1 25.90 -19.27 -28.36
N THR A 2 25.36 -20.45 -27.99
CA THR A 2 24.42 -20.62 -26.89
C THR A 2 25.12 -20.32 -25.56
N ASP A 3 24.53 -19.44 -24.75
CA ASP A 3 25.03 -19.11 -23.42
C ASP A 3 25.14 -20.40 -22.56
N PRO A 4 26.32 -20.76 -22.04
CA PRO A 4 26.50 -21.93 -21.17
C PRO A 4 25.73 -21.84 -19.84
N LYS A 5 25.13 -20.68 -19.50
CA LYS A 5 24.20 -20.51 -18.38
C LYS A 5 22.75 -20.86 -18.71
N ARG A 6 22.40 -21.05 -19.99
CA ARG A 6 21.05 -21.38 -20.43
C ARG A 6 20.71 -22.81 -19.98
N GLY A 7 19.74 -22.93 -19.08
CA GLY A 7 19.23 -24.24 -18.64
C GLY A 7 18.68 -25.04 -19.82
N ASN A 8 18.59 -26.37 -19.68
CA ASN A 8 17.88 -27.23 -20.62
C ASN A 8 16.37 -26.96 -20.51
N TYR A 9 15.90 -25.85 -21.08
CA TYR A 9 14.48 -25.54 -21.16
C TYR A 9 13.93 -26.15 -22.45
N ILE A 10 12.99 -27.09 -22.30
CA ILE A 10 12.13 -27.47 -23.41
C ILE A 10 11.28 -26.23 -23.75
N ASP A 11 11.09 -26.00 -25.04
CA ASP A 11 10.46 -24.84 -25.69
C ASP A 11 8.98 -24.61 -25.27
N LEU A 12 8.72 -24.37 -23.98
CA LEU A 12 7.39 -24.07 -23.42
C LEU A 12 6.93 -22.65 -23.71
N ASN A 13 7.82 -21.77 -24.19
CA ASN A 13 7.44 -20.45 -24.67
C ASN A 13 6.52 -20.53 -25.91
N GLN A 14 6.30 -21.71 -26.49
CA GLN A 14 5.22 -21.92 -27.47
C GLN A 14 3.81 -21.97 -26.87
N THR A 15 3.67 -22.28 -25.58
CA THR A 15 2.37 -22.35 -24.89
C THR A 15 2.21 -21.16 -23.96
N LEU A 16 1.12 -20.42 -24.11
CA LEU A 16 0.73 -19.40 -23.14
C LEU A 16 -0.07 -20.07 -22.03
N TRP A 17 0.28 -19.78 -20.78
CA TRP A 17 -0.33 -20.39 -19.61
C TRP A 17 -1.30 -19.43 -18.94
N TYR A 18 -2.31 -20.00 -18.30
CA TYR A 18 -3.31 -19.29 -17.53
C TYR A 18 -3.31 -19.82 -16.11
N ARG A 19 -3.07 -18.93 -15.13
CA ARG A 19 -3.07 -19.30 -13.71
C ARG A 19 -4.48 -19.19 -13.13
N GLN A 20 -4.91 -20.27 -12.52
CA GLN A 20 -6.06 -20.28 -11.64
C GLN A 20 -5.56 -20.25 -10.19
N PHE A 21 -5.86 -19.17 -9.47
CA PHE A 21 -5.64 -19.09 -8.04
C PHE A 21 -6.67 -19.97 -7.32
N ILE A 22 -6.21 -21.03 -6.66
CA ILE A 22 -7.11 -22.03 -6.06
C ILE A 22 -7.33 -21.70 -4.59
N ARG A 23 -8.61 -21.60 -4.23
CA ARG A 23 -9.06 -21.45 -2.84
C ARG A 23 -9.18 -22.81 -2.10
N GLY A 24 -8.30 -23.19 -1.16
CA GLY A 24 -8.55 -24.20 -0.10
C GLY A 24 -7.36 -24.73 0.71
N TYR A 25 -7.66 -25.52 1.76
CA TYR A 25 -6.74 -26.49 2.36
C TYR A 25 -7.21 -27.91 2.08
N ASN A 26 -6.27 -28.80 1.83
CA ASN A 26 -6.51 -30.23 1.93
C ASN A 26 -6.77 -30.57 3.42
N THR A 27 -7.97 -31.05 3.72
CA THR A 27 -8.45 -31.32 5.09
C THR A 27 -7.65 -32.38 5.83
N GLU A 28 -7.02 -33.31 5.10
CA GLU A 28 -6.24 -34.41 5.66
C GLU A 28 -4.82 -33.96 5.99
N THR A 29 -4.16 -33.28 5.05
CA THR A 29 -2.77 -32.84 5.20
C THR A 29 -2.63 -31.50 5.91
N LYS A 30 -3.73 -30.74 6.05
CA LYS A 30 -3.75 -29.34 6.53
C LYS A 30 -2.84 -28.41 5.72
N ASN A 31 -2.50 -28.80 4.49
CA ASN A 31 -1.71 -27.99 3.55
C ASN A 31 -2.65 -27.27 2.58
N PRO A 32 -2.35 -26.01 2.19
CA PRO A 32 -3.15 -25.30 1.20
C PRO A 32 -3.09 -25.98 -0.17
N TYR A 33 -4.16 -25.95 -0.98
CA TYR A 33 -4.12 -26.41 -2.37
C TYR A 33 -3.12 -25.56 -3.18
N PRO A 34 -2.34 -26.16 -4.09
CA PRO A 34 -1.48 -25.38 -4.99
C PRO A 34 -2.34 -24.61 -6.00
N ASP A 35 -1.85 -23.45 -6.44
CA ASP A 35 -2.36 -22.81 -7.66
C ASP A 35 -2.18 -23.79 -8.84
N LYS A 36 -3.00 -23.64 -9.87
CA LYS A 36 -2.95 -24.52 -11.04
C LYS A 36 -2.78 -23.70 -12.31
N ASP A 37 -1.83 -24.13 -13.13
CA ASP A 37 -1.63 -23.57 -14.45
C ASP A 37 -2.19 -24.53 -15.52
N THR A 38 -2.90 -23.93 -16.47
CA THR A 38 -3.45 -24.63 -17.64
C THR A 38 -3.01 -23.91 -18.91
N PRO A 39 -2.84 -24.62 -20.05
CA PRO A 39 -2.71 -23.95 -21.33
C PRO A 39 -3.90 -23.02 -21.55
N ALA A 40 -3.64 -21.78 -21.97
CA ALA A 40 -4.68 -20.80 -22.22
C ALA A 40 -5.58 -21.30 -23.36
N THR A 41 -6.88 -21.32 -23.10
CA THR A 41 -7.90 -21.63 -24.11
C THR A 41 -8.06 -20.47 -25.09
N GLU A 42 -8.57 -20.73 -26.29
CA GLU A 42 -8.86 -19.66 -27.28
C GLU A 42 -9.75 -18.55 -26.69
N ALA A 43 -10.77 -18.91 -25.91
CA ALA A 43 -11.62 -17.94 -25.24
C ALA A 43 -10.86 -17.05 -24.24
N GLN A 44 -9.88 -17.59 -23.52
CA GLN A 44 -9.03 -16.80 -22.63
C GLN A 44 -8.07 -15.92 -23.42
N LEU A 45 -7.49 -16.43 -24.52
CA LEU A 45 -6.62 -15.64 -25.39
C LEU A 45 -7.37 -14.45 -26.01
N ASP A 46 -8.63 -14.65 -26.42
CA ASP A 46 -9.42 -13.59 -27.04
C ASP A 46 -9.99 -12.57 -26.04
N ASN A 47 -10.17 -12.94 -24.76
CA ASN A 47 -10.74 -12.06 -23.75
C ASN A 47 -9.69 -11.40 -22.84
N ASP A 48 -8.61 -12.11 -22.51
CA ASP A 48 -7.67 -11.71 -21.47
C ASP A 48 -6.32 -11.23 -22.03
N PHE A 49 -5.92 -11.68 -23.22
CA PHE A 49 -4.66 -11.30 -23.90
C PHE A 49 -4.89 -10.18 -24.93
N VAL A 50 -5.72 -9.20 -24.60
CA VAL A 50 -6.18 -8.13 -25.51
C VAL A 50 -5.42 -6.82 -25.38
N ASP A 51 -4.64 -6.65 -24.32
CA ASP A 51 -3.75 -5.51 -24.11
C ASP A 51 -2.48 -5.62 -24.99
N PHE A 52 -1.64 -4.57 -24.97
CA PHE A 52 -0.44 -4.53 -25.81
C PHE A 52 0.48 -5.74 -25.59
N TRP A 53 0.73 -6.11 -24.34
CA TRP A 53 1.61 -7.21 -23.99
C TRP A 53 1.01 -8.56 -24.39
N GLY A 54 -0.25 -8.80 -24.03
CA GLY A 54 -0.97 -10.03 -24.40
C GLY A 54 -1.01 -10.26 -25.91
N LYS A 55 -1.30 -9.22 -26.70
CA LYS A 55 -1.28 -9.27 -28.16
C LYS A 55 0.10 -9.62 -28.72
N ARG A 56 1.17 -9.04 -28.16
CA ARG A 56 2.55 -9.32 -28.59
C ARG A 56 2.95 -10.76 -28.26
N LEU A 57 2.63 -11.25 -27.06
CA LEU A 57 2.83 -12.65 -26.69
C LEU A 57 2.13 -13.61 -27.66
N ARG A 58 0.89 -13.33 -28.03
CA ARG A 58 0.11 -14.15 -28.98
C ARG A 58 0.71 -14.14 -30.38
N ALA A 59 1.07 -12.96 -30.90
CA ALA A 59 1.42 -12.78 -32.30
C ALA A 59 2.89 -13.10 -32.62
N ASP A 60 3.81 -12.95 -31.67
CA ASP A 60 5.25 -13.07 -31.91
C ASP A 60 5.89 -14.23 -31.12
N PRO A 61 6.18 -15.37 -31.77
CA PRO A 61 6.92 -16.47 -31.18
C PRO A 61 8.33 -16.11 -30.69
N LYS A 62 9.02 -15.16 -31.34
CA LYS A 62 10.35 -14.73 -30.91
C LYS A 62 10.26 -13.92 -29.62
N PHE A 63 9.25 -13.06 -29.52
CA PHE A 63 9.01 -12.28 -28.30
C PHE A 63 8.87 -13.18 -27.06
N ARG A 64 8.18 -14.32 -27.23
CA ARG A 64 8.02 -15.31 -26.16
C ARG A 64 9.34 -15.96 -25.73
N GLN A 65 10.37 -15.97 -26.57
CA GLN A 65 11.69 -16.54 -26.26
C GLN A 65 12.57 -15.62 -25.41
N HIS A 66 12.18 -14.36 -25.22
CA HIS A 66 12.88 -13.47 -24.29
C HIS A 66 12.63 -13.95 -22.86
N ASN A 67 13.68 -14.51 -22.28
CA ASN A 67 13.61 -15.07 -20.94
C ASN A 67 14.18 -14.08 -19.93
N THR A 68 15.09 -13.19 -20.30
CA THR A 68 15.75 -12.30 -19.35
C THR A 68 15.23 -10.88 -19.42
N TYR A 69 15.44 -10.12 -18.35
CA TYR A 69 15.07 -8.71 -18.32
C TYR A 69 15.88 -7.90 -19.34
N ASN A 70 17.18 -8.17 -19.49
CA ASN A 70 18.02 -7.49 -20.45
C ASN A 70 17.59 -7.75 -21.90
N GLU A 71 17.22 -8.98 -22.26
CA GLU A 71 16.72 -9.30 -23.60
C GLU A 71 15.47 -8.48 -23.95
N LEU A 72 14.48 -8.46 -23.05
CA LEU A 72 13.25 -7.68 -23.25
C LEU A 72 13.54 -6.18 -23.35
N MET A 73 14.29 -5.62 -22.41
CA MET A 73 14.54 -4.18 -22.39
C MET A 73 15.39 -3.72 -23.57
N THR A 74 16.31 -4.56 -24.06
CA THR A 74 17.10 -4.26 -25.26
C THR A 74 16.21 -4.18 -26.51
N GLU A 75 15.26 -5.11 -26.66
CA GLU A 75 14.30 -5.09 -27.78
C GLU A 75 13.49 -3.79 -27.80
N PHE A 76 12.95 -3.36 -26.66
CA PHE A 76 12.20 -2.10 -26.55
C PHE A 76 13.10 -0.87 -26.65
N TRP A 77 14.34 -0.96 -26.16
CA TRP A 77 15.33 0.09 -26.28
C TRP A 77 15.78 0.30 -27.72
N ASP A 78 15.70 -0.69 -28.59
CA ASP A 78 16.04 -0.55 -30.01
C ASP A 78 14.85 -0.09 -30.86
N ASP A 79 13.60 -0.30 -30.40
CA ASP A 79 12.40 0.11 -31.12
C ASP A 79 12.21 1.65 -31.09
N PRO A 80 12.26 2.35 -32.24
CA PRO A 80 12.12 3.81 -32.29
C PRO A 80 10.71 4.29 -31.92
N ASN A 81 9.72 3.41 -31.92
CA ASN A 81 8.33 3.71 -31.59
C ASN A 81 8.01 3.48 -30.11
N ILE A 82 9.01 3.18 -29.29
CA ILE A 82 8.86 2.90 -27.88
C ILE A 82 9.73 3.86 -27.08
N ILE A 83 9.13 4.45 -26.05
CA ILE A 83 9.85 5.21 -25.02
C ILE A 83 10.03 4.26 -23.83
N LEU A 84 11.29 3.97 -23.51
CA LEU A 84 11.67 3.18 -22.34
C LEU A 84 12.16 4.12 -21.23
N GLN A 85 11.50 4.04 -20.07
CA GLN A 85 11.92 4.75 -18.86
C GLN A 85 12.16 3.76 -17.73
N THR A 86 13.39 3.70 -17.24
CA THR A 86 13.75 2.79 -16.15
C THR A 86 13.86 3.53 -14.83
N TYR A 87 13.33 2.93 -13.77
CA TYR A 87 13.43 3.38 -12.40
C TYR A 87 14.14 2.31 -11.58
N ALA A 88 14.84 2.72 -10.53
CA ALA A 88 15.53 1.82 -9.62
C ALA A 88 15.02 2.00 -8.19
N VAL A 89 14.72 0.88 -7.54
CA VAL A 89 14.32 0.81 -6.14
C VAL A 89 15.33 -0.07 -5.42
N ALA A 90 15.91 0.43 -4.33
CA ALA A 90 16.91 -0.29 -3.56
C ALA A 90 16.53 -0.38 -2.07
N ASP A 91 16.23 -1.59 -1.61
CA ASP A 91 16.15 -1.88 -0.18
C ASP A 91 17.59 -1.91 0.38
N GLY A 92 17.88 -1.05 1.36
CA GLY A 92 19.20 -0.88 1.98
C GLY A 92 20.03 0.25 1.38
N GLN A 93 19.44 1.12 0.53
CA GLN A 93 20.11 2.25 -0.13
C GLN A 93 20.85 3.21 0.82
N THR A 94 20.52 3.22 2.12
CA THR A 94 21.16 4.08 3.10
C THR A 94 22.46 3.51 3.66
N VAL A 95 22.86 2.29 3.26
CA VAL A 95 24.07 1.64 3.80
C VAL A 95 25.20 1.68 2.77
N PRO A 96 26.19 2.59 2.92
CA PRO A 96 27.37 2.59 2.08
C PRO A 96 28.12 1.26 2.18
N LYS A 97 28.75 0.83 1.09
CA LYS A 97 29.50 -0.44 1.01
C LYS A 97 30.49 -0.65 2.15
N TYR A 98 31.17 0.40 2.62
CA TYR A 98 32.12 0.31 3.73
C TYR A 98 31.48 0.03 5.11
N LYS A 99 30.15 0.18 5.23
CA LYS A 99 29.36 -0.20 6.42
C LYS A 99 28.62 -1.52 6.24
N GLN A 100 28.57 -2.06 5.02
CA GLN A 100 27.91 -3.32 4.73
C GLN A 100 28.70 -4.47 5.36
N LYS A 101 27.98 -5.40 6.00
CA LYS A 101 28.56 -6.64 6.51
C LYS A 101 28.68 -7.66 5.37
N ASP A 102 29.49 -8.69 5.53
CA ASP A 102 29.66 -9.71 4.47
C ASP A 102 28.36 -10.48 4.16
N TRP A 103 27.45 -10.56 5.14
CA TRP A 103 26.11 -11.12 4.97
C TRP A 103 25.08 -10.11 4.44
N PHE A 104 25.43 -8.83 4.29
CA PHE A 104 24.51 -7.80 3.86
C PHE A 104 24.06 -8.04 2.41
N ARG A 105 22.78 -7.86 2.16
CA ARG A 105 22.17 -7.99 0.84
C ARG A 105 21.51 -6.66 0.47
N SER A 106 22.05 -5.95 -0.51
CA SER A 106 21.30 -4.86 -1.13
C SER A 106 20.29 -5.50 -2.08
N GLU A 107 18.99 -5.23 -1.90
CA GLU A 107 17.99 -5.67 -2.87
C GLU A 107 17.73 -4.54 -3.86
N LEU A 108 18.38 -4.61 -5.01
CA LEU A 108 18.15 -3.68 -6.12
C LEU A 108 17.13 -4.27 -7.08
N ARG A 109 16.14 -3.45 -7.44
CA ARG A 109 15.05 -3.81 -8.36
C ARG A 109 14.92 -2.72 -9.40
N PHE A 110 14.53 -3.13 -10.60
CA PHE A 110 14.20 -2.22 -11.68
C PHE A 110 12.71 -2.26 -11.98
N ILE A 111 12.18 -1.09 -12.28
CA ILE A 111 10.84 -0.92 -12.82
C ILE A 111 11.01 -0.15 -14.12
N SER A 112 10.79 -0.79 -15.25
CA SER A 112 10.80 -0.15 -16.56
C SER A 112 9.38 0.09 -17.04
N ILE A 113 9.13 1.29 -17.55
CA ILE A 113 7.85 1.69 -18.11
C ILE A 113 8.03 1.94 -19.61
N LEU A 114 7.17 1.29 -20.38
CA LEU A 114 7.12 1.35 -21.84
C LEU A 114 5.91 2.17 -22.26
N PHE A 115 6.15 3.16 -23.11
CA PHE A 115 5.11 3.97 -23.75
C PHE A 115 5.23 3.91 -25.27
N PRO A 116 4.12 4.02 -26.01
CA PRO A 116 4.19 4.28 -27.45
C PRO A 116 4.79 5.67 -27.70
N ALA A 117 5.63 5.83 -28.71
CA ALA A 117 6.05 7.15 -29.18
C ALA A 117 4.95 7.76 -30.09
N ASP A 118 4.79 9.08 -30.03
CA ASP A 118 3.91 9.84 -30.92
C ASP A 118 4.57 11.17 -31.37
N ALA A 119 3.81 12.04 -32.04
CA ALA A 119 4.32 13.32 -32.52
C ALA A 119 4.81 14.26 -31.38
N ASN A 120 4.20 14.14 -30.20
CA ASN A 120 4.44 14.98 -29.03
C ASN A 120 5.39 14.33 -28.00
N HIS A 121 5.51 13.00 -28.03
CA HIS A 121 6.31 12.19 -27.12
C HIS A 121 7.29 11.35 -27.95
N LYS A 122 8.55 11.77 -27.99
CA LYS A 122 9.59 11.09 -28.78
C LYS A 122 10.61 10.45 -27.86
N LYS A 123 11.20 9.34 -28.30
CA LYS A 123 12.25 8.61 -27.56
C LYS A 123 13.45 9.47 -27.16
N ASP A 124 13.88 10.38 -28.04
CA ASP A 124 15.06 11.22 -27.82
C ASP A 124 14.78 12.49 -27.00
N THR A 125 13.56 12.69 -26.48
CA THR A 125 13.29 13.84 -25.63
C THR A 125 14.00 13.69 -24.30
N LYS A 126 14.76 14.73 -23.90
CA LYS A 126 15.45 14.77 -22.60
C LYS A 126 14.49 14.79 -21.40
N THR A 127 13.23 15.15 -21.61
CA THR A 127 12.22 15.23 -20.56
C THR A 127 11.52 13.89 -20.40
N PRO A 128 11.52 13.30 -19.20
CA PRO A 128 10.78 12.09 -18.91
C PRO A 128 9.26 12.29 -19.10
N VAL A 129 8.57 11.30 -19.67
CA VAL A 129 7.11 11.18 -19.56
C VAL A 129 6.73 11.11 -18.08
N ALA A 130 5.74 11.90 -17.69
CA ALA A 130 5.28 12.03 -16.30
C ALA A 130 3.74 11.86 -16.16
N SER A 131 3.06 11.49 -17.25
CA SER A 131 1.62 11.28 -17.33
C SER A 131 1.34 10.11 -18.26
N VAL A 132 0.34 9.30 -17.90
CA VAL A 132 -0.11 8.14 -18.67
C VAL A 132 -1.41 8.41 -19.43
N SER A 133 -2.15 9.47 -19.07
CA SER A 133 -3.49 9.79 -19.59
C SER A 133 -3.58 9.94 -21.12
N TRP A 134 -2.49 10.32 -21.78
CA TRP A 134 -2.46 10.43 -23.25
C TRP A 134 -2.26 9.07 -23.94
N ALA A 135 -1.60 8.13 -23.28
CA ALA A 135 -1.14 6.91 -23.91
C ALA A 135 -2.30 5.90 -24.11
N PRO A 136 -2.47 5.31 -25.31
CA PRO A 136 -3.47 4.28 -25.53
C PRO A 136 -3.16 2.98 -24.76
N TRP A 137 -1.90 2.76 -24.43
CA TRP A 137 -1.41 1.66 -23.61
C TRP A 137 -0.09 2.09 -22.96
N PHE A 138 0.27 1.44 -21.85
CA PHE A 138 1.62 1.48 -21.28
C PHE A 138 1.88 0.19 -20.53
N VAL A 139 3.15 -0.21 -20.41
CA VAL A 139 3.53 -1.45 -19.75
C VAL A 139 4.56 -1.17 -18.68
N MET A 140 4.36 -1.73 -17.49
CA MET A 140 5.34 -1.75 -16.43
C MET A 140 5.95 -3.14 -16.31
N VAL A 141 7.28 -3.20 -16.30
CA VAL A 141 8.06 -4.42 -16.13
C VAL A 141 8.85 -4.29 -14.83
N ALA A 142 8.58 -5.16 -13.86
CA ALA A 142 9.31 -5.24 -12.61
C ALA A 142 10.26 -6.44 -12.65
N ALA A 143 11.55 -6.17 -12.40
CA ALA A 143 12.61 -7.17 -12.45
C ALA A 143 13.65 -6.98 -11.35
N SER A 144 14.42 -8.03 -11.09
CA SER A 144 15.60 -8.00 -10.22
C SER A 144 16.76 -7.28 -10.92
N ALA A 145 17.80 -6.88 -10.18
CA ALA A 145 19.00 -6.33 -10.81
C ALA A 145 19.93 -7.37 -11.44
N ASP A 146 19.68 -8.67 -11.28
CA ASP A 146 20.33 -9.67 -12.13
C ASP A 146 19.60 -9.70 -13.49
N ILE A 147 20.03 -8.80 -14.36
CA ILE A 147 19.37 -8.52 -15.64
C ILE A 147 19.41 -9.71 -16.60
N HIS A 148 20.27 -10.70 -16.36
CA HIS A 148 20.43 -11.91 -17.18
C HIS A 148 19.80 -13.16 -16.55
N SER A 149 19.14 -13.03 -15.39
CA SER A 149 18.55 -14.18 -14.70
C SER A 149 17.30 -14.72 -15.41
N GLU A 150 17.36 -16.00 -15.79
CA GLU A 150 16.20 -16.77 -16.27
C GLU A 150 15.30 -17.29 -15.12
N LYS A 151 15.63 -16.99 -13.86
CA LYS A 151 14.93 -17.52 -12.67
C LYS A 151 14.34 -16.45 -11.76
N ASP A 152 14.91 -15.25 -11.79
CA ASP A 152 14.50 -14.16 -10.91
C ASP A 152 13.14 -13.57 -11.30
N ILE A 153 12.60 -12.68 -10.48
CA ILE A 153 11.34 -12.01 -10.81
C ILE A 153 11.37 -11.33 -12.18
N LEU A 154 10.33 -11.57 -12.97
CA LEU A 154 10.00 -10.83 -14.18
C LEU A 154 8.48 -10.73 -14.31
N HIS A 155 7.92 -9.63 -13.78
CA HIS A 155 6.48 -9.39 -13.71
C HIS A 155 6.09 -8.20 -14.59
N ILE A 156 4.93 -8.32 -15.22
CA ILE A 156 4.42 -7.36 -16.17
C ILE A 156 3.02 -6.93 -15.75
N MET A 157 2.79 -5.63 -15.81
CA MET A 157 1.49 -5.00 -15.66
C MET A 157 1.25 -4.12 -16.88
N SER A 158 0.26 -4.46 -17.69
CA SER A 158 0.01 -3.82 -18.97
C SER A 158 -1.36 -3.15 -18.96
N TRP A 159 -1.38 -1.83 -19.14
CA TRP A 159 -2.59 -1.02 -19.24
C TRP A 159 -3.12 -1.02 -20.67
N SER A 160 -4.43 -1.10 -20.83
CA SER A 160 -5.11 -0.83 -22.09
C SER A 160 -6.21 0.20 -21.85
N ARG A 161 -6.15 1.30 -22.60
CA ARG A 161 -7.18 2.36 -22.54
C ARG A 161 -8.52 1.92 -23.13
N ASN A 162 -8.51 0.94 -24.04
CA ASN A 162 -9.71 0.50 -24.75
C ASN A 162 -10.72 -0.19 -23.84
N ASP A 163 -10.24 -1.00 -22.90
CA ASP A 163 -11.05 -1.71 -21.90
C ASP A 163 -10.79 -1.21 -20.47
N GLY A 164 -9.88 -0.24 -20.32
CA GLY A 164 -9.67 0.53 -19.10
C GLY A 164 -9.21 -0.30 -17.90
N GLN A 165 -8.37 -1.30 -18.12
CA GLN A 165 -7.89 -2.19 -17.07
C GLN A 165 -6.42 -2.57 -17.26
N PHE A 166 -5.79 -3.02 -16.18
CA PHE A 166 -4.49 -3.68 -16.25
C PHE A 166 -4.65 -5.19 -16.39
N ARG A 167 -3.77 -5.78 -17.20
CA ARG A 167 -3.55 -7.22 -17.27
C ARG A 167 -2.19 -7.54 -16.66
N TYR A 168 -2.16 -8.55 -15.80
CA TYR A 168 -0.95 -8.98 -15.10
C TYR A 168 -0.41 -10.27 -15.69
N TYR A 169 0.88 -10.27 -15.99
CA TYR A 169 1.62 -11.41 -16.50
C TYR A 169 2.89 -11.63 -15.70
N ALA A 170 3.42 -12.85 -15.74
CA ALA A 170 4.75 -13.14 -15.22
C ALA A 170 5.43 -14.22 -16.06
N ARG A 171 6.77 -14.20 -16.06
CA ARG A 171 7.56 -15.36 -16.44
C ARG A 171 7.88 -16.15 -15.16
N ASP A 172 7.10 -17.18 -14.90
CA ASP A 172 7.09 -17.91 -13.62
C ASP A 172 7.13 -19.43 -13.81
N LEU A 173 7.42 -20.16 -12.73
CA LEU A 173 7.31 -21.61 -12.66
C LEU A 173 5.88 -22.05 -12.98
N ILE A 174 5.76 -23.02 -13.88
CA ILE A 174 4.47 -23.58 -14.27
C ILE A 174 4.01 -24.61 -13.22
N MET A 175 2.84 -24.34 -12.63
CA MET A 175 2.16 -25.16 -11.64
C MET A 175 1.29 -26.21 -12.33
N ASN A 176 1.94 -27.07 -13.11
CA ASN A 176 1.32 -28.18 -13.82
C ASN A 176 2.22 -29.42 -13.71
N ASP A 177 1.63 -30.56 -13.34
CA ASP A 177 2.37 -31.80 -13.08
C ASP A 177 3.09 -32.35 -14.33
N ASP A 178 2.56 -32.09 -15.53
CA ASP A 178 3.12 -32.58 -16.79
C ASP A 178 4.40 -31.84 -17.20
N VAL A 179 4.61 -30.62 -16.69
CA VAL A 179 5.73 -29.74 -17.06
C VAL A 179 6.48 -29.19 -15.84
N LYS A 180 6.49 -29.96 -14.75
CA LYS A 180 7.05 -29.57 -13.46
C LYS A 180 8.49 -29.06 -13.54
N GLY A 181 8.76 -27.93 -12.89
CA GLY A 181 10.09 -27.32 -12.78
C GLY A 181 10.50 -26.47 -13.98
N GLN A 182 9.59 -26.22 -14.92
CA GLN A 182 9.82 -25.34 -16.07
C GLN A 182 9.19 -23.96 -15.86
N HIS A 183 9.75 -22.93 -16.50
CA HIS A 183 9.20 -21.58 -16.51
C HIS A 183 8.47 -21.31 -17.83
N GLY A 184 7.48 -20.41 -17.80
CA GLY A 184 6.81 -19.93 -19.00
C GLY A 184 6.06 -18.63 -18.76
N TRP A 185 5.50 -18.07 -19.83
CA TRP A 185 4.64 -16.89 -19.77
C TRP A 185 3.24 -17.27 -19.25
N VAL A 186 2.89 -16.70 -18.10
CA VAL A 186 1.64 -16.97 -17.39
C VAL A 186 0.80 -15.70 -17.29
N TYR A 187 -0.45 -15.76 -17.73
CA TYR A 187 -1.47 -14.78 -17.39
C TYR A 187 -1.95 -15.00 -15.96
N LEU A 188 -1.93 -13.94 -15.15
CA LEU A 188 -2.27 -14.01 -13.74
C LEU A 188 -3.71 -13.56 -13.46
N CYS A 189 -4.05 -12.31 -13.79
CA CYS A 189 -5.38 -11.75 -13.54
C CYS A 189 -5.61 -10.40 -14.23
N SER A 190 -6.83 -9.87 -14.12
CA SER A 190 -7.18 -8.49 -14.44
C SER A 190 -7.20 -7.65 -13.17
N SER A 191 -6.84 -6.36 -13.27
CA SER A 191 -7.08 -5.41 -12.18
C SER A 191 -8.55 -5.30 -11.77
N MET A 192 -9.48 -5.61 -12.68
CA MET A 192 -10.91 -5.58 -12.37
C MET A 192 -11.32 -6.69 -11.39
N ASP A 193 -10.55 -7.77 -11.32
CA ASP A 193 -10.78 -8.86 -10.37
C ASP A 193 -10.58 -8.41 -8.90
N ALA A 194 -10.01 -7.23 -8.65
CA ALA A 194 -9.77 -6.69 -7.31
C ALA A 194 -11.05 -6.35 -6.54
N PHE A 195 -12.13 -6.07 -7.26
CA PHE A 195 -13.45 -5.73 -6.72
C PHE A 195 -14.48 -6.83 -7.08
N ASP A 196 -14.38 -7.41 -8.28
CA ASP A 196 -15.47 -8.17 -8.91
C ASP A 196 -15.60 -9.66 -8.50
N ALA A 197 -14.83 -10.16 -7.53
CA ALA A 197 -14.79 -11.60 -7.28
C ALA A 197 -14.84 -11.98 -5.79
N PRO A 198 -15.72 -12.92 -5.39
CA PRO A 198 -15.30 -13.90 -4.40
C PRO A 198 -14.28 -14.80 -5.12
N GLY A 199 -12.98 -14.58 -4.95
CA GLY A 199 -12.02 -15.44 -5.64
C GLY A 199 -10.61 -14.90 -5.82
N LYS A 200 -10.44 -13.62 -6.16
CA LYS A 200 -9.15 -13.11 -6.64
C LYS A 200 -8.63 -11.86 -5.91
N ALA A 201 -9.49 -11.11 -5.21
CA ALA A 201 -9.03 -10.02 -4.35
C ALA A 201 -7.95 -10.52 -3.37
N TYR A 202 -6.85 -9.78 -3.24
CA TYR A 202 -5.65 -10.14 -2.46
C TYR A 202 -4.90 -11.41 -2.88
N LEU A 203 -5.24 -12.02 -4.02
CA LEU A 203 -4.47 -13.13 -4.58
C LEU A 203 -3.60 -12.68 -5.73
N GLY A 204 -2.56 -13.47 -6.00
CA GLY A 204 -1.62 -13.15 -7.07
C GLY A 204 -1.08 -11.71 -6.96
N PRO A 205 -1.05 -10.98 -8.09
CA PRO A 205 -0.67 -9.56 -8.15
C PRO A 205 -1.52 -8.65 -7.26
N LEU A 206 -2.78 -8.99 -7.04
CA LEU A 206 -3.72 -8.17 -6.28
C LEU A 206 -3.43 -8.18 -4.78
N ASN A 207 -2.48 -8.99 -4.30
CA ASN A 207 -1.93 -8.83 -2.96
C ASN A 207 -1.13 -7.52 -2.84
N GLY A 208 -0.30 -7.18 -3.83
CA GLY A 208 0.42 -5.91 -3.88
C GLY A 208 -0.41 -4.74 -4.46
N HIS A 209 -1.43 -5.09 -5.23
CA HIS A 209 -2.35 -4.17 -5.94
C HIS A 209 -3.79 -4.39 -5.47
N VAL A 210 -4.01 -4.27 -4.16
CA VAL A 210 -5.27 -4.59 -3.46
C VAL A 210 -6.52 -4.04 -4.11
N ASN A 211 -6.45 -2.80 -4.60
CA ASN A 211 -7.58 -2.16 -5.25
C ASN A 211 -7.59 -2.38 -6.76
N GLY A 212 -6.49 -2.84 -7.37
CA GLY A 212 -6.34 -3.07 -8.81
C GLY A 212 -5.50 -1.98 -9.51
N GLY A 213 -5.29 -0.84 -8.86
CA GLY A 213 -4.42 0.24 -9.33
C GLY A 213 -2.92 -0.02 -9.10
N ILE A 214 -2.09 0.88 -9.63
CA ILE A 214 -0.64 0.91 -9.37
C ILE A 214 -0.39 1.36 -7.94
N VAL A 215 0.50 0.67 -7.24
CA VAL A 215 0.88 1.02 -5.86
C VAL A 215 2.35 1.40 -5.81
N MET A 216 2.63 2.62 -5.37
CA MET A 216 3.96 3.08 -4.98
C MET A 216 3.98 3.26 -3.47
N LYS A 217 4.64 2.34 -2.76
CA LYS A 217 4.67 2.34 -1.29
C LYS A 217 5.32 3.58 -0.68
N GLU A 218 6.13 4.31 -1.45
CA GLU A 218 6.68 5.61 -1.05
C GLU A 218 6.21 6.67 -2.03
N ILE A 219 4.95 7.08 -1.92
CA ILE A 219 4.39 7.97 -2.94
C ILE A 219 5.03 9.36 -2.90
N HIS A 220 5.34 9.90 -1.71
CA HIS A 220 5.92 11.24 -1.56
C HIS A 220 7.39 11.22 -1.17
N LYS A 221 8.06 12.35 -1.44
CA LYS A 221 9.39 12.65 -0.90
C LYS A 221 9.45 12.31 0.61
N PRO A 222 10.57 11.76 1.12
CA PRO A 222 11.91 11.77 0.51
C PRO A 222 12.23 10.65 -0.50
N TRP A 223 11.29 9.75 -0.81
CA TRP A 223 11.50 8.54 -1.64
C TRP A 223 12.76 7.78 -1.21
N MET A 224 12.77 7.25 0.01
CA MET A 224 13.96 6.71 0.67
C MET A 224 14.62 5.56 -0.10
N HIS A 225 13.83 4.80 -0.86
CA HIS A 225 14.29 3.64 -1.62
C HIS A 225 14.43 3.92 -3.11
N TRP A 226 13.91 5.03 -3.61
CA TRP A 226 13.96 5.32 -5.04
C TRP A 226 15.21 6.12 -5.36
N LEU A 227 15.77 5.84 -6.53
CA LEU A 227 16.81 6.71 -7.04
C LEU A 227 16.26 8.12 -7.28
N VAL A 228 16.92 9.12 -6.72
CA VAL A 228 16.62 10.54 -6.93
C VAL A 228 17.85 11.16 -7.60
N GLY A 229 17.65 11.95 -8.65
CA GLY A 229 18.72 12.48 -9.51
C GLY A 229 19.88 13.07 -8.71
N GLY A 230 21.10 12.63 -9.03
CA GLY A 230 22.36 13.13 -8.44
C GLY A 230 23.07 12.18 -7.46
N ARG A 231 22.45 11.07 -7.03
CA ARG A 231 23.15 9.99 -6.30
C ARG A 231 23.60 8.90 -7.26
N GLY A 232 24.89 8.59 -7.30
CA GLY A 232 25.36 7.35 -7.90
C GLY A 232 25.08 6.18 -6.95
N MET A 233 24.29 5.19 -7.38
CA MET A 233 24.09 3.94 -6.63
C MET A 233 25.31 3.02 -6.70
N THR A 234 26.20 3.26 -7.64
CA THR A 234 27.35 2.40 -7.96
C THR A 234 28.23 2.10 -6.75
N GLU A 235 28.39 3.07 -5.83
CA GLU A 235 29.19 2.89 -4.61
C GLU A 235 28.56 1.92 -3.60
N MET A 236 27.28 1.59 -3.75
CA MET A 236 26.53 0.67 -2.91
C MET A 236 26.46 -0.74 -3.49
N LEU A 237 26.83 -0.91 -4.77
CA LEU A 237 26.74 -2.17 -5.49
C LEU A 237 28.04 -2.97 -5.43
N LYS A 238 27.92 -4.29 -5.58
CA LYS A 238 29.07 -5.19 -5.76
C LYS A 238 29.72 -4.93 -7.13
N PRO A 239 31.07 -4.99 -7.27
CA PRO A 239 31.76 -4.72 -8.53
C PRO A 239 31.30 -5.61 -9.69
N GLU A 240 30.95 -6.86 -9.40
CA GLU A 240 30.48 -7.84 -10.38
C GLU A 240 29.14 -7.40 -10.97
N LEU A 241 28.19 -6.99 -10.12
CA LEU A 241 26.91 -6.46 -10.54
C LEU A 241 27.08 -5.16 -11.34
N VAL A 242 28.00 -4.28 -10.93
CA VAL A 242 28.31 -3.06 -11.72
C VAL A 242 28.77 -3.43 -13.13
N LYS A 243 29.64 -4.43 -13.26
CA LYS A 243 30.11 -4.91 -14.57
C LYS A 243 28.98 -5.45 -15.43
N GLU A 244 28.08 -6.25 -14.84
CA GLU A 244 26.91 -6.80 -15.55
C GLU A 244 25.96 -5.68 -16.01
N LEU A 245 25.63 -4.72 -15.14
CA LEU A 245 24.77 -3.58 -15.50
C LEU A 245 25.38 -2.69 -16.58
N MET A 246 26.71 -2.65 -16.71
CA MET A 246 27.38 -1.90 -17.76
C MET A 246 27.18 -2.49 -19.17
N GLU A 247 26.73 -3.74 -19.28
CA GLU A 247 26.43 -4.39 -20.56
C GLU A 247 25.09 -3.91 -21.16
N ALA A 248 24.20 -3.35 -20.32
CA ALA A 248 22.90 -2.84 -20.73
C ALA A 248 22.98 -1.38 -21.22
N PRO A 249 22.82 -1.11 -22.53
CA PRO A 249 22.88 0.26 -23.06
C PRO A 249 21.74 1.15 -22.53
N TRP A 250 20.60 0.56 -22.19
CA TRP A 250 19.44 1.26 -21.62
C TRP A 250 19.58 1.63 -20.13
N LEU A 251 20.66 1.19 -19.45
CA LEU A 251 21.00 1.59 -18.07
C LEU A 251 22.23 2.50 -17.97
N THR A 252 22.92 2.73 -19.08
CA THR A 252 24.24 3.38 -19.09
C THR A 252 24.22 4.65 -19.93
N HIS A 253 25.16 5.55 -19.63
CA HIS A 253 25.45 6.72 -20.46
C HIS A 253 26.95 6.75 -20.75
N PRO A 254 27.39 7.08 -21.99
CA PRO A 254 28.80 7.11 -22.33
C PRO A 254 29.62 7.96 -21.35
N GLY A 255 30.66 7.38 -20.75
CA GLY A 255 31.55 8.06 -19.81
C GLY A 255 31.07 8.11 -18.35
N PHE A 256 29.94 7.50 -18.02
CA PHE A 256 29.40 7.44 -16.65
C PHE A 256 29.18 6.00 -16.18
N PRO A 257 29.26 5.74 -14.85
CA PRO A 257 28.90 4.43 -14.28
C PRO A 257 27.40 4.12 -14.49
N PRO A 258 26.96 2.86 -14.32
CA PRO A 258 25.56 2.52 -14.51
C PRO A 258 24.71 3.19 -13.43
N LEU A 259 23.43 3.44 -13.74
CA LEU A 259 22.48 4.11 -12.84
C LEU A 259 22.85 5.58 -12.52
N TYR A 260 23.63 6.22 -13.39
CA TYR A 260 24.02 7.62 -13.26
C TYR A 260 23.22 8.53 -14.20
N GLY A 261 22.76 9.67 -13.68
CA GLY A 261 22.13 10.71 -14.49
C GLY A 261 20.81 10.26 -15.12
N ALA A 262 20.64 10.52 -16.42
CA ALA A 262 19.38 10.33 -17.15
C ALA A 262 19.04 8.88 -17.53
N SER A 263 19.94 7.91 -17.29
CA SER A 263 19.69 6.50 -17.63
C SER A 263 18.68 5.83 -16.72
N VAL A 264 18.48 6.37 -15.52
CA VAL A 264 17.43 5.96 -14.58
C VAL A 264 16.69 7.21 -14.08
N GLN A 265 15.37 7.14 -14.12
CA GLN A 265 14.49 8.25 -13.79
C GLN A 265 14.29 8.41 -12.28
N SER A 266 13.93 9.63 -11.88
CA SER A 266 13.71 9.98 -10.47
C SER A 266 12.38 9.43 -9.94
N GLY A 267 12.37 9.05 -8.65
CA GLY A 267 11.14 8.76 -7.90
C GLY A 267 10.06 9.85 -8.02
N GLU A 268 10.44 11.12 -8.21
CA GLU A 268 9.49 12.21 -8.45
C GLU A 268 8.65 12.01 -9.72
N THR A 269 9.26 11.54 -10.80
CA THR A 269 8.53 11.29 -12.05
C THR A 269 7.65 10.06 -11.89
N MET A 270 8.13 9.04 -11.17
CA MET A 270 7.34 7.85 -10.84
C MET A 270 6.09 8.20 -10.03
N GLU A 271 6.21 9.09 -9.03
CA GLU A 271 5.07 9.59 -8.25
C GLU A 271 4.00 10.16 -9.19
N ARG A 272 4.37 11.03 -10.13
CA ARG A 272 3.42 11.63 -11.07
C ARG A 272 2.74 10.59 -11.97
N ILE A 273 3.50 9.61 -12.47
CA ILE A 273 2.97 8.49 -13.25
C ILE A 273 1.97 7.67 -12.43
N VAL A 274 2.29 7.35 -11.18
CA VAL A 274 1.43 6.56 -10.29
C VAL A 274 0.14 7.31 -9.99
N LEU A 275 0.21 8.61 -9.67
CA LEU A 275 -0.97 9.43 -9.37
C LEU A 275 -1.90 9.55 -10.59
N ASP A 276 -1.34 9.81 -11.78
CA ASP A 276 -2.13 9.89 -13.02
C ASP A 276 -2.70 8.51 -13.41
N SER A 277 -1.95 7.44 -13.16
CA SER A 277 -2.38 6.07 -13.39
C SER A 277 -3.55 5.64 -12.50
N LEU A 278 -3.48 5.96 -11.21
CA LEU A 278 -4.59 5.75 -10.28
C LEU A 278 -5.84 6.50 -10.74
N ARG A 279 -5.68 7.74 -11.20
CA ARG A 279 -6.79 8.53 -11.75
C ARG A 279 -7.44 7.84 -12.95
N VAL A 280 -6.69 7.40 -13.95
CA VAL A 280 -7.29 6.74 -15.13
C VAL A 280 -7.91 5.38 -14.77
N TRP A 281 -7.30 4.63 -13.86
CA TRP A 281 -7.81 3.34 -13.41
C TRP A 281 -9.12 3.48 -12.63
N PHE A 282 -9.17 4.34 -11.60
CA PHE A 282 -10.41 4.54 -10.84
C PHE A 282 -11.51 5.20 -11.69
N SER A 283 -11.17 6.04 -12.68
CA SER A 283 -12.17 6.56 -13.63
C SER A 283 -12.83 5.43 -14.41
N SER A 284 -12.02 4.50 -14.93
CA SER A 284 -12.53 3.31 -15.62
C SER A 284 -13.33 2.41 -14.69
N ARG A 285 -12.82 2.16 -13.47
CA ARG A 285 -13.50 1.37 -12.44
C ARG A 285 -14.86 1.95 -12.07
N ARG A 286 -14.93 3.27 -11.84
CA ARG A 286 -16.17 3.99 -11.58
C ARG A 286 -17.15 3.81 -12.73
N ASN A 287 -16.71 3.99 -13.97
CA ASN A 287 -17.58 3.80 -15.13
C ASN A 287 -18.11 2.36 -15.19
N LYS A 288 -17.29 1.36 -14.86
CA LYS A 288 -17.75 -0.02 -14.77
C LYS A 288 -18.80 -0.21 -13.68
N ASP A 289 -18.60 0.33 -12.48
CA ASP A 289 -19.46 0.04 -11.34
C ASP A 289 -20.73 0.91 -11.27
N PHE A 290 -20.71 2.11 -11.83
CA PHE A 290 -21.76 3.14 -11.67
C PHE A 290 -22.41 3.59 -12.97
N MET A 291 -21.98 3.10 -14.14
CA MET A 291 -22.56 3.48 -15.43
C MET A 291 -23.08 2.27 -16.19
N ALA A 292 -24.27 2.44 -16.78
CA ALA A 292 -24.89 1.52 -17.71
C ALA A 292 -24.15 1.53 -19.06
N GLN A 293 -24.39 0.50 -19.88
CA GLN A 293 -23.81 0.40 -21.23
C GLN A 293 -24.21 1.56 -22.16
N ASP A 294 -25.33 2.22 -21.89
CA ASP A 294 -25.81 3.38 -22.66
C ASP A 294 -25.27 4.73 -22.15
N GLY A 295 -24.35 4.71 -21.18
CA GLY A 295 -23.69 5.90 -20.63
C GLY A 295 -24.53 6.65 -19.58
N LYS A 296 -25.66 6.09 -19.13
CA LYS A 296 -26.41 6.63 -17.99
C LYS A 296 -25.87 6.10 -16.66
N THR A 297 -26.20 6.78 -15.58
CA THR A 297 -25.99 6.30 -14.22
C THR A 297 -26.75 5.00 -13.98
N GLU A 298 -26.10 4.02 -13.38
CA GLU A 298 -26.74 2.78 -12.98
C GLU A 298 -27.68 3.01 -11.80
N GLU A 299 -28.91 2.49 -11.85
CA GLU A 299 -29.86 2.58 -10.73
C GLU A 299 -29.35 1.79 -9.52
N CYS A 300 -28.72 0.64 -9.74
CA CYS A 300 -28.16 -0.25 -8.72
C CYS A 300 -26.66 -0.50 -8.99
N PRO A 301 -25.75 0.33 -8.46
CA PRO A 301 -24.33 0.21 -8.74
C PRO A 301 -23.73 -1.07 -8.15
N ARG A 302 -22.61 -1.49 -8.75
CA ARG A 302 -21.87 -2.68 -8.34
C ARG A 302 -20.82 -2.36 -7.30
N ASN A 303 -20.45 -3.36 -6.49
CA ASN A 303 -19.30 -3.31 -5.58
C ASN A 303 -19.34 -2.15 -4.56
N VAL A 304 -20.54 -1.72 -4.16
CA VAL A 304 -20.74 -0.52 -3.32
C VAL A 304 -19.99 -0.61 -1.99
N GLN A 305 -19.99 -1.77 -1.35
CA GLN A 305 -19.21 -2.00 -0.12
C GLN A 305 -17.70 -1.86 -0.34
N ARG A 306 -17.19 -2.25 -1.52
CA ARG A 306 -15.77 -2.12 -1.84
C ARG A 306 -15.37 -0.66 -2.03
N TRP A 307 -16.25 0.13 -2.65
CA TRP A 307 -16.09 1.59 -2.72
C TRP A 307 -16.19 2.23 -1.35
N ALA A 308 -17.18 1.84 -0.54
CA ALA A 308 -17.32 2.31 0.83
C ALA A 308 -16.09 1.98 1.68
N ALA A 309 -15.42 0.83 1.48
CA ALA A 309 -14.21 0.48 2.23
C ALA A 309 -13.09 1.55 2.18
N HIS A 310 -12.98 2.33 1.09
CA HIS A 310 -12.01 3.44 1.01
C HIS A 310 -12.29 4.58 2.01
N PHE A 311 -13.53 4.74 2.45
CA PHE A 311 -13.94 5.76 3.42
C PHE A 311 -13.66 5.35 4.87
N PHE A 312 -13.79 4.06 5.16
CA PHE A 312 -13.72 3.51 6.53
C PHE A 312 -12.35 2.90 6.85
N LEU A 313 -11.68 2.31 5.85
CA LEU A 313 -10.52 1.46 6.04
C LEU A 313 -9.28 2.07 5.39
N SER A 314 -8.12 1.64 5.87
CA SER A 314 -6.86 1.76 5.12
C SER A 314 -6.68 0.47 4.32
N THR A 315 -7.27 0.40 3.13
CA THR A 315 -7.21 -0.83 2.32
C THR A 315 -5.79 -1.11 1.85
N ASN A 316 -4.98 -0.05 1.74
CA ASN A 316 -3.57 -0.11 1.43
C ASN A 316 -2.78 0.84 2.36
N ILE A 317 -1.48 0.61 2.47
CA ILE A 317 -0.56 1.36 3.34
C ILE A 317 0.64 1.82 2.53
N ASN A 318 1.00 3.09 2.72
CA ASN A 318 2.24 3.70 2.25
C ASN A 318 3.21 3.92 3.41
N ILE A 319 4.45 4.24 3.08
CA ILE A 319 5.56 4.52 3.98
C ILE A 319 5.98 5.97 3.74
N ALA A 320 6.24 6.68 4.82
CA ALA A 320 6.82 8.01 4.80
C ALA A 320 7.93 8.14 5.83
N ALA A 321 8.76 9.16 5.66
CA ALA A 321 9.79 9.49 6.61
C ALA A 321 10.06 10.99 6.67
N SER A 322 10.62 11.42 7.79
CA SER A 322 11.06 12.80 7.96
C SER A 322 12.22 13.10 6.99
N PRO A 323 12.18 14.24 6.28
CA PRO A 323 13.27 14.67 5.41
C PRO A 323 14.50 15.03 6.26
N SER A 324 15.53 14.19 6.25
CA SER A 324 16.72 14.39 7.08
C SER A 324 17.65 15.53 6.59
N LYS A 325 18.14 16.36 7.53
CA LYS A 325 19.25 17.32 7.35
C LYS A 325 20.60 16.65 7.06
N ALA A 326 20.75 15.34 7.26
CA ALA A 326 22.00 14.62 7.04
C ALA A 326 22.41 14.52 5.55
N ARG A 327 21.65 15.16 4.64
CA ARG A 327 22.05 15.36 3.24
C ARG A 327 23.01 16.54 3.17
N VAL A 328 24.32 16.23 3.11
CA VAL A 328 25.34 17.21 2.72
C VAL A 328 24.95 17.78 1.35
N GLY A 329 24.51 19.04 1.31
CA GLY A 329 24.24 19.80 0.08
C GLY A 329 22.78 20.17 -0.23
N SER A 330 21.78 19.85 0.59
CA SER A 330 20.40 20.34 0.38
C SER A 330 20.10 21.63 1.16
N ALA A 331 19.26 22.49 0.57
CA ALA A 331 18.97 23.86 0.97
C ALA A 331 18.64 24.09 2.48
N PRO A 332 18.83 25.32 3.01
CA PRO A 332 18.96 25.61 4.44
C PRO A 332 17.72 25.44 5.35
N SER A 333 16.58 24.91 4.86
CA SER A 333 15.29 25.01 5.57
C SER A 333 14.54 23.70 5.80
N ASN A 334 15.17 22.52 5.72
CA ASN A 334 14.49 21.27 6.09
C ASN A 334 14.50 21.10 7.62
N ASP A 335 13.45 21.57 8.27
CA ASP A 335 13.19 21.34 9.69
C ASP A 335 12.98 19.83 9.96
N ASN A 336 13.43 19.34 11.12
CA ASN A 336 13.12 17.99 11.60
C ASN A 336 11.59 17.88 11.79
N ILE A 337 10.86 17.41 10.77
CA ILE A 337 9.39 17.37 10.74
C ILE A 337 8.90 15.94 10.64
N ILE A 338 8.01 15.54 11.52
CA ILE A 338 7.29 14.26 11.43
C ILE A 338 6.22 14.38 10.33
N PRO A 339 6.09 13.40 9.42
CA PRO A 339 5.00 13.42 8.44
C PRO A 339 3.62 13.49 9.13
N SER A 340 2.73 14.36 8.64
CA SER A 340 1.42 14.63 9.25
C SER A 340 0.53 13.39 9.34
N ASP A 341 0.67 12.45 8.41
CA ASP A 341 -0.04 11.16 8.41
C ASP A 341 0.32 10.24 9.57
N HIS A 342 1.29 10.60 10.42
CA HIS A 342 1.44 9.95 11.73
C HIS A 342 0.31 10.31 12.70
N PHE A 343 -0.27 11.50 12.56
CA PHE A 343 -1.18 12.05 13.57
C PHE A 343 -2.62 12.16 13.08
N PHE A 344 -2.88 12.33 11.79
CA PHE A 344 -4.23 12.37 11.22
C PHE A 344 -4.17 12.06 9.72
N ASN A 345 -5.30 11.75 9.08
CA ASN A 345 -5.30 11.26 7.69
C ASN A 345 -5.13 12.39 6.66
N TYR A 346 -3.94 12.99 6.63
CA TYR A 346 -3.64 14.12 5.76
C TYR A 346 -3.83 13.77 4.28
N GLU A 347 -3.44 12.57 3.86
CA GLU A 347 -3.60 12.11 2.46
C GLU A 347 -5.07 12.16 2.00
N MET A 348 -5.98 11.63 2.81
CA MET A 348 -7.42 11.65 2.52
C MET A 348 -8.01 13.06 2.56
N LEU A 349 -7.62 13.84 3.57
CA LEU A 349 -8.27 15.12 3.86
C LEU A 349 -7.79 16.25 2.94
N ARG A 350 -6.51 16.27 2.52
CA ARG A 350 -5.89 17.40 1.78
C ARG A 350 -6.43 17.66 0.37
N GLY A 351 -7.24 16.75 -0.18
CA GLY A 351 -7.75 16.83 -1.56
C GLY A 351 -9.27 16.87 -1.70
N TYR A 352 -10.01 16.48 -0.67
CA TYR A 352 -11.46 16.29 -0.76
C TYR A 352 -12.24 16.90 0.42
N SER A 353 -11.63 16.99 1.59
CA SER A 353 -12.33 17.45 2.79
C SER A 353 -12.08 18.92 3.06
N GLU A 354 -13.12 19.58 3.56
CA GLU A 354 -13.03 20.94 4.11
C GLU A 354 -12.59 20.95 5.58
N LEU A 355 -12.36 19.77 6.16
CA LEU A 355 -11.85 19.60 7.52
C LEU A 355 -10.44 20.17 7.72
N LEU A 356 -9.65 20.30 6.65
CA LEU A 356 -8.34 20.95 6.69
C LEU A 356 -8.42 22.37 6.12
N PRO A 357 -7.45 23.25 6.44
CA PRO A 357 -7.39 24.61 5.92
C PRO A 357 -7.60 24.63 4.39
N ASN A 358 -8.68 25.30 3.97
CA ASN A 358 -9.18 25.24 2.60
C ASN A 358 -8.33 26.14 1.67
N ARG A 359 -8.37 25.87 0.36
CA ARG A 359 -7.91 26.83 -0.67
C ARG A 359 -8.99 27.87 -1.03
N ASN A 360 -10.25 27.60 -0.70
CA ASN A 360 -11.40 28.46 -0.99
C ASN A 360 -11.69 29.51 0.09
N LEU A 361 -10.74 29.82 0.98
CA LEU A 361 -10.92 30.74 2.12
C LEU A 361 -11.25 32.19 1.72
N HIS A 362 -11.21 32.50 0.42
CA HIS A 362 -11.58 33.79 -0.15
C HIS A 362 -12.80 33.71 -1.08
N ASP A 363 -13.48 32.57 -1.13
CA ASP A 363 -14.72 32.40 -1.90
C ASP A 363 -15.92 32.86 -1.06
N ALA A 364 -16.52 33.98 -1.48
CA ALA A 364 -17.68 34.56 -0.80
C ALA A 364 -18.93 33.67 -0.84
N ALA A 365 -19.12 32.87 -1.91
CA ALA A 365 -20.25 31.94 -1.99
C ALA A 365 -20.05 30.79 -1.00
N TRP A 366 -18.83 30.29 -0.89
CA TRP A 366 -18.46 29.26 0.09
C TRP A 366 -18.65 29.75 1.53
N LEU A 367 -18.12 30.95 1.87
CA LEU A 367 -18.29 31.53 3.21
C LEU A 367 -19.76 31.71 3.57
N LYS A 368 -20.56 32.22 2.63
CA LYS A 368 -22.00 32.39 2.83
C LYS A 368 -22.72 31.07 3.09
N ALA A 369 -22.28 29.97 2.48
CA ALA A 369 -22.87 28.64 2.67
C ALA A 369 -22.49 27.99 4.02
N HIS A 370 -21.37 28.39 4.64
CA HIS A 370 -20.79 27.71 5.81
C HIS A 370 -20.83 28.53 7.10
N ILE A 371 -21.00 29.85 7.02
CA ILE A 371 -21.24 30.68 8.21
C ILE A 371 -22.65 30.40 8.74
N LEU A 372 -22.73 30.03 10.01
CA LEU A 372 -23.99 29.79 10.71
C LEU A 372 -24.60 31.11 11.19
N ASP A 373 -25.93 31.14 11.32
CA ASP A 373 -26.67 32.30 11.85
C ASP A 373 -26.23 32.67 13.28
N GLU A 374 -25.91 31.66 14.10
CA GLU A 374 -25.42 31.82 15.47
C GLU A 374 -23.97 31.33 15.58
N THR A 375 -23.16 32.04 16.37
CA THR A 375 -21.78 31.62 16.66
C THR A 375 -21.80 30.30 17.44
N PRO A 376 -21.15 29.23 16.93
CA PRO A 376 -21.09 27.96 17.64
C PRO A 376 -20.50 28.10 19.04
N THR A 377 -21.02 27.33 19.99
CA THR A 377 -20.47 27.24 21.36
C THR A 377 -18.99 26.86 21.32
N ALA A 378 -18.58 25.96 20.43
CA ALA A 378 -17.19 25.55 20.28
C ALA A 378 -16.24 26.74 19.96
N LEU A 379 -16.64 27.65 19.06
CA LEU A 379 -15.84 28.84 18.74
C LEU A 379 -15.83 29.82 19.91
N THR A 380 -16.95 29.97 20.61
CA THR A 380 -17.03 30.82 21.82
C THR A 380 -16.08 30.32 22.90
N THR A 381 -16.11 29.03 23.23
CA THR A 381 -15.21 28.39 24.21
C THR A 381 -13.75 28.48 23.78
N TRP A 382 -13.46 28.30 22.49
CA TRP A 382 -12.10 28.46 21.97
C TRP A 382 -11.60 29.90 22.13
N ASN A 383 -12.41 30.90 21.79
CA ASN A 383 -12.09 32.31 21.95
C ASN A 383 -11.84 32.69 23.42
N GLU A 384 -12.70 32.22 24.32
CA GLU A 384 -12.54 32.44 25.77
C GLU A 384 -11.25 31.84 26.31
N SER A 385 -10.85 30.68 25.79
CA SER A 385 -9.63 29.98 26.20
C SER A 385 -8.35 30.65 25.67
N ASN A 386 -8.36 31.16 24.43
CA ASN A 386 -7.19 31.76 23.78
C ASN A 386 -7.03 33.25 24.08
N PHE A 387 -8.14 33.96 24.33
CA PHE A 387 -8.16 35.40 24.61
C PHE A 387 -8.87 35.73 25.93
N PRO A 388 -8.43 35.17 27.08
CA PRO A 388 -9.19 35.23 28.34
C PRO A 388 -9.41 36.66 28.86
N ASN A 389 -8.56 37.61 28.46
CA ASN A 389 -8.57 38.99 28.97
C ASN A 389 -8.94 40.04 27.91
N ASP A 390 -9.21 39.65 26.66
CA ASP A 390 -9.46 40.59 25.58
C ASP A 390 -10.47 40.06 24.56
N LYS A 391 -11.75 40.36 24.79
CA LYS A 391 -12.84 39.98 23.89
C LYS A 391 -12.77 40.67 22.53
N SER A 392 -11.99 41.75 22.38
CA SER A 392 -11.84 42.42 21.08
C SER A 392 -10.99 41.61 20.10
N GLN A 393 -10.26 40.61 20.59
CA GLN A 393 -9.48 39.67 19.78
C GLN A 393 -10.26 38.39 19.42
N TYR A 394 -11.52 38.26 19.84
CA TYR A 394 -12.31 37.07 19.53
C TYR A 394 -12.51 36.95 18.02
N TYR A 395 -12.24 35.76 17.51
CA TYR A 395 -12.45 35.46 16.10
C TYR A 395 -13.94 35.34 15.85
N THR A 396 -14.42 36.01 14.79
CA THR A 396 -15.68 35.66 14.16
C THR A 396 -15.57 34.29 13.46
N GLN A 397 -16.70 33.74 12.99
CA GLN A 397 -16.65 32.51 12.18
C GLN A 397 -15.82 32.70 10.91
N GLU A 398 -15.91 33.88 10.28
CA GLU A 398 -15.12 34.23 9.10
C GLU A 398 -13.62 34.31 9.44
N ASP A 399 -13.27 35.01 10.53
CA ASP A 399 -11.87 35.11 10.99
C ASP A 399 -11.29 33.73 11.29
N TRP A 400 -12.09 32.83 11.89
CA TRP A 400 -11.68 31.45 12.14
C TRP A 400 -11.33 30.74 10.83
N PHE A 401 -12.25 30.72 9.85
CA PHE A 401 -12.00 30.04 8.58
C PHE A 401 -10.72 30.59 7.92
N GLN A 402 -10.52 31.91 7.93
CA GLN A 402 -9.35 32.55 7.30
C GLN A 402 -8.02 32.30 8.02
N SER A 403 -8.05 32.06 9.34
CA SER A 403 -6.85 31.89 10.18
C SER A 403 -6.53 30.44 10.52
N TYR A 404 -7.46 29.52 10.29
CA TYR A 404 -7.29 28.10 10.59
C TYR A 404 -6.07 27.53 9.87
N THR A 405 -5.12 27.01 10.64
CA THR A 405 -3.89 26.40 10.15
C THR A 405 -3.56 25.13 10.93
N ILE A 406 -2.78 24.24 10.30
CA ILE A 406 -2.20 23.07 10.96
C ILE A 406 -0.74 23.39 11.30
N PRO A 407 -0.31 23.23 12.56
CA PRO A 407 1.08 23.47 12.94
C PRO A 407 2.03 22.48 12.27
N LYS A 408 3.31 22.86 12.15
CA LYS A 408 4.37 21.91 11.80
C LYS A 408 4.65 20.99 12.99
N PHE A 409 4.71 19.68 12.75
CA PHE A 409 5.13 18.69 13.75
C PHE A 409 6.66 18.62 13.86
N ALA A 410 7.27 19.72 14.30
CA ALA A 410 8.72 19.81 14.46
C ALA A 410 9.19 19.10 15.74
N TYR A 411 10.37 18.47 15.69
CA TYR A 411 11.00 17.84 16.85
C TYR A 411 12.50 18.17 16.90
N ASP A 412 13.10 18.13 18.09
CA ASP A 412 14.55 18.29 18.21
C ASP A 412 15.29 16.98 17.98
N GLY A 413 16.41 17.05 17.25
CA GLY A 413 17.21 15.88 16.89
C GLY A 413 17.77 15.12 18.11
N PRO A 414 18.33 15.79 19.14
CA PRO A 414 18.81 15.14 20.35
C PRO A 414 17.77 14.28 21.08
N SER A 415 16.54 14.80 21.30
CA SER A 415 15.46 14.05 21.95
C SER A 415 15.04 12.83 21.12
N TYR A 416 14.95 12.97 19.80
CA TYR A 416 14.70 11.83 18.91
C TYR A 416 15.81 10.78 19.03
N LEU A 417 17.09 11.19 19.01
CA LEU A 417 18.22 10.25 19.14
C LEU A 417 18.22 9.54 20.50
N TRP A 418 17.87 10.24 21.57
CA TRP A 418 17.68 9.63 22.88
C TRP A 418 16.56 8.59 22.84
N ALA A 419 15.36 8.96 22.39
CA ALA A 419 14.21 8.05 22.33
C ALA A 419 14.46 6.83 21.42
N SER A 420 15.10 7.04 20.28
CA SER A 420 15.53 5.98 19.35
C SER A 420 16.48 4.97 20.02
N ARG A 421 17.40 5.46 20.88
CA ARG A 421 18.30 4.59 21.67
C ARG A 421 17.58 3.85 22.78
N GLU A 422 16.68 4.51 23.51
CA GLU A 422 15.87 3.86 24.56
C GLU A 422 15.05 2.71 23.98
N LEU A 423 14.44 2.92 22.82
CA LEU A 423 13.69 1.90 22.10
C LEU A 423 14.58 0.87 21.38
N LYS A 424 15.90 1.08 21.36
CA LYS A 424 16.84 0.24 20.60
C LYS A 424 16.35 0.06 19.16
N LEU A 425 15.93 1.16 18.52
CA LEU A 425 15.47 1.14 17.15
C LEU A 425 16.60 0.69 16.24
N CYS A 426 16.31 -0.16 15.26
CA CYS A 426 17.29 -0.63 14.30
C CYS A 426 16.64 -1.09 12.99
N THR A 427 17.40 -1.03 11.90
CA THR A 427 17.11 -1.82 10.71
C THR A 427 17.69 -3.21 10.87
N LEU A 428 16.95 -4.22 10.43
CA LEU A 428 17.32 -5.62 10.55
C LEU A 428 17.47 -6.24 9.17
N GLN A 429 18.28 -7.28 9.01
CA GLN A 429 18.30 -8.06 7.78
C GLN A 429 18.27 -9.55 8.08
N GLU A 430 17.54 -10.30 7.25
CA GLU A 430 17.51 -11.76 7.33
C GLU A 430 18.89 -12.33 7.04
N ILE A 431 19.35 -13.24 7.90
CA ILE A 431 20.64 -13.93 7.77
C ILE A 431 20.47 -15.44 7.89
N SER A 432 21.34 -16.21 7.23
CA SER A 432 21.30 -17.67 7.27
C SER A 432 21.73 -18.27 8.61
N ASP A 433 22.64 -17.57 9.30
CA ASP A 433 23.34 -18.06 10.48
C ASP A 433 22.60 -17.66 11.77
N PRO A 434 21.97 -18.59 12.50
CA PRO A 434 21.23 -18.27 13.71
C PRO A 434 22.12 -17.76 14.85
N GLU A 435 23.41 -18.14 14.89
CA GLU A 435 24.32 -17.71 15.97
C GLU A 435 24.65 -16.22 15.89
N LYS A 436 24.52 -15.64 14.69
CA LYS A 436 24.74 -14.20 14.45
C LYS A 436 23.47 -13.37 14.58
N ALA A 437 22.31 -13.99 14.87
CA ALA A 437 21.03 -13.29 14.93
C ALA A 437 20.86 -12.52 16.25
N GLN A 438 20.33 -11.31 16.18
CA GLN A 438 19.89 -10.53 17.35
C GLN A 438 18.38 -10.66 17.60
N LEU A 439 17.62 -11.05 16.57
CA LEU A 439 16.20 -11.34 16.67
C LEU A 439 15.91 -12.65 15.94
N ILE A 440 15.32 -13.61 16.65
CA ILE A 440 14.83 -14.86 16.07
C ILE A 440 13.31 -14.80 16.14
N VAL A 441 12.67 -14.88 14.97
CA VAL A 441 11.22 -14.82 14.85
C VAL A 441 10.70 -16.21 14.50
N PRO A 442 9.76 -16.78 15.28
CA PRO A 442 9.17 -18.09 14.96
C PRO A 442 8.47 -18.08 13.59
N THR A 443 8.45 -19.23 12.92
CA THR A 443 7.63 -19.43 11.70
C THR A 443 6.21 -18.94 11.89
N LYS A 444 5.62 -18.39 10.81
CA LYS A 444 4.23 -17.89 10.73
C LYS A 444 3.94 -16.58 11.47
N THR A 445 4.92 -15.99 12.15
CA THR A 445 4.77 -14.68 12.83
C THR A 445 4.84 -13.51 11.86
N LEU A 446 5.60 -13.65 10.76
CA LEU A 446 5.76 -12.64 9.71
C LEU A 446 5.00 -13.06 8.46
N ALA A 447 4.52 -12.08 7.68
CA ALA A 447 3.86 -12.30 6.38
C ALA A 447 2.67 -13.29 6.41
N GLY A 448 1.89 -13.27 7.48
CA GLY A 448 0.50 -13.72 7.45
C GLY A 448 0.29 -15.21 7.65
N GLY A 449 1.24 -15.87 8.30
CA GLY A 449 1.21 -17.32 8.40
C GLY A 449 1.69 -18.03 7.14
N ILE A 450 2.18 -17.29 6.13
CA ILE A 450 3.08 -17.82 5.13
C ILE A 450 4.32 -18.36 5.87
N MET A 451 4.77 -19.55 5.49
CA MET A 451 5.98 -20.12 6.07
C MET A 451 7.19 -19.35 5.57
N MET A 452 7.51 -18.28 6.29
CA MET A 452 8.78 -17.58 6.21
C MET A 452 9.79 -18.38 7.01
N GLY A 453 10.91 -18.72 6.39
CA GLY A 453 12.02 -19.25 7.14
C GLY A 453 13.32 -19.11 6.37
N THR A 454 14.36 -18.92 7.15
CA THR A 454 15.75 -19.00 6.71
C THR A 454 15.95 -20.35 6.02
N LEU A 455 16.52 -20.36 4.81
CA LEU A 455 16.73 -21.58 4.01
C LEU A 455 17.34 -22.70 4.87
N GLU A 456 16.71 -23.87 4.97
CA GLU A 456 17.42 -25.09 5.36
C GLU A 456 18.35 -25.46 4.19
N ASN A 457 19.66 -25.23 4.36
CA ASN A 457 20.72 -25.67 3.44
C ASN A 457 20.76 -25.01 2.05
N GLY A 458 20.24 -23.80 1.88
CA GLY A 458 20.41 -23.03 0.64
C GLY A 458 19.55 -23.50 -0.55
N HIS A 459 18.61 -24.42 -0.33
CA HIS A 459 17.68 -24.89 -1.37
C HIS A 459 16.29 -24.24 -1.22
N GLU A 460 15.65 -23.96 -2.35
CA GLU A 460 14.28 -23.47 -2.39
C GLU A 460 13.31 -24.55 -1.90
N ASP A 461 12.80 -24.37 -0.69
CA ASP A 461 11.62 -25.09 -0.21
C ASP A 461 10.46 -24.09 -0.04
N ILE A 462 9.33 -24.42 -0.68
CA ILE A 462 8.04 -23.74 -0.54
C ILE A 462 7.51 -23.76 0.90
N ASN A 463 8.04 -24.65 1.74
CA ASN A 463 7.65 -24.81 3.14
C ASN A 463 8.39 -23.87 4.10
N GLY A 464 9.47 -23.18 3.69
CA GLY A 464 10.28 -22.31 4.55
C GLY A 464 10.98 -23.05 5.71
N GLY A 465 12.02 -22.43 6.29
CA GLY A 465 12.64 -22.92 7.54
C GLY A 465 11.74 -22.71 8.79
N LYS A 466 12.06 -23.35 9.92
CA LYS A 466 11.28 -23.28 11.20
C LYS A 466 11.32 -21.92 11.92
N GLN A 467 12.19 -21.02 11.49
CA GLN A 467 12.38 -19.69 12.06
C GLN A 467 12.98 -18.74 11.02
N VAL A 468 12.86 -17.44 11.26
CA VAL A 468 13.57 -16.40 10.51
C VAL A 468 14.56 -15.73 11.45
N ASN A 469 15.81 -15.65 11.02
CA ASN A 469 16.91 -15.08 11.80
C ASN A 469 17.24 -13.69 11.27
N PHE A 470 17.26 -12.68 12.15
CA PHE A 470 17.60 -11.31 11.80
C PHE A 470 18.82 -10.82 12.55
N ALA A 471 19.74 -10.17 11.83
CA ALA A 471 20.83 -9.41 12.41
C ALA A 471 20.60 -7.90 12.29
N VAL A 472 21.12 -7.14 13.25
CA VAL A 472 21.10 -5.68 13.22
C VAL A 472 21.99 -5.19 12.08
N GLN A 473 21.37 -4.54 11.11
CA GLN A 473 22.06 -3.89 10.00
C GLN A 473 22.57 -2.50 10.41
N GLN A 474 21.69 -1.67 10.98
CA GLN A 474 22.05 -0.33 11.47
C GLN A 474 21.21 0.01 12.69
N TRP A 475 21.83 0.65 13.68
CA TRP A 475 21.12 1.26 14.82
C TRP A 475 20.46 2.58 14.40
N GLY A 476 19.25 2.81 14.89
CA GLY A 476 18.35 3.87 14.44
C GLY A 476 17.45 3.43 13.27
N GLU A 477 16.81 4.41 12.63
CA GLU A 477 15.85 4.19 11.53
C GLU A 477 16.48 4.37 10.13
N GLY A 478 17.81 4.31 10.03
CA GLY A 478 18.54 4.61 8.79
C GLY A 478 18.85 6.10 8.62
N ASP A 479 18.96 6.57 7.37
CA ASP A 479 19.30 7.98 7.05
C ASP A 479 18.12 8.96 7.21
N ASN A 480 16.89 8.44 7.17
CA ASN A 480 15.67 9.23 7.33
C ASN A 480 14.97 8.80 8.63
N PRO A 481 14.85 9.68 9.64
CA PRO A 481 14.12 9.39 10.87
C PRO A 481 12.61 9.32 10.63
N TRP A 482 11.87 8.78 11.59
CA TRP A 482 10.40 8.68 11.54
C TRP A 482 9.88 7.89 10.34
N VAL A 483 10.42 6.69 10.09
CA VAL A 483 9.93 5.78 9.02
C VAL A 483 8.55 5.23 9.38
N ILE A 484 7.50 6.02 9.21
CA ILE A 484 6.15 5.68 9.63
C ILE A 484 5.37 4.96 8.52
N LEU A 485 4.28 4.33 8.92
CA LEU A 485 3.22 3.92 8.01
C LEU A 485 2.22 5.07 7.91
N GLN A 486 1.71 5.31 6.70
CA GLN A 486 0.68 6.30 6.41
C GLN A 486 -0.41 5.71 5.53
N SER A 487 -1.55 6.40 5.50
CA SER A 487 -2.65 6.09 4.59
C SER A 487 -2.20 6.14 3.12
N SER A 488 -2.86 5.35 2.29
CA SER A 488 -2.53 5.26 0.87
C SER A 488 -3.24 6.36 0.07
N VAL A 489 -2.56 6.88 -0.96
CA VAL A 489 -3.18 7.77 -1.95
C VAL A 489 -4.24 7.04 -2.80
N ASP A 490 -4.13 5.71 -2.85
CA ASP A 490 -5.07 4.82 -3.54
C ASP A 490 -6.47 4.92 -2.89
N ASP A 491 -6.54 4.89 -1.55
CA ASP A 491 -7.79 5.10 -0.81
C ASP A 491 -8.35 6.52 -1.02
N ALA A 492 -7.48 7.55 -0.97
CA ALA A 492 -7.90 8.93 -1.21
C ALA A 492 -8.46 9.12 -2.64
N MET A 493 -7.86 8.49 -3.64
CA MET A 493 -8.34 8.52 -5.02
C MET A 493 -9.67 7.76 -5.17
N GLY A 494 -9.84 6.63 -4.49
CA GLY A 494 -11.11 5.89 -4.45
C GLY A 494 -12.24 6.73 -3.87
N VAL A 495 -12.00 7.41 -2.74
CA VAL A 495 -12.96 8.36 -2.16
C VAL A 495 -13.27 9.49 -3.13
N TRP A 496 -12.25 10.11 -3.72
CA TRP A 496 -12.43 11.21 -4.66
C TRP A 496 -13.33 10.82 -5.84
N MET A 497 -13.12 9.62 -6.39
CA MET A 497 -13.86 9.11 -7.53
C MET A 497 -15.28 8.70 -7.18
N ALA A 498 -15.54 8.22 -5.95
CA ALA A 498 -16.87 7.89 -5.45
C ALA A 498 -17.69 9.11 -4.98
N GLN A 499 -17.04 10.26 -4.82
CA GLN A 499 -17.67 11.48 -4.31
C GLN A 499 -17.89 12.55 -5.39
N LYS A 500 -17.04 12.58 -6.41
CA LYS A 500 -17.18 13.47 -7.58
C LYS A 500 -17.50 12.67 -8.83
N MET A 501 -18.48 11.77 -8.73
CA MET A 501 -19.00 11.07 -9.90
C MET A 501 -19.77 12.08 -10.75
N PHE A 502 -19.47 12.15 -12.04
CA PHE A 502 -20.26 12.94 -12.99
C PHE A 502 -21.18 11.97 -13.73
N LEU A 503 -22.47 12.28 -13.76
CA LEU A 503 -23.49 11.49 -14.44
C LEU A 503 -23.50 11.79 -15.94
N GLY A 504 -22.72 11.02 -16.70
CA GLY A 504 -22.55 11.15 -18.16
C GLY A 504 -21.13 11.55 -18.57
N ASP A 505 -20.89 11.65 -19.88
CA ASP A 505 -19.55 11.87 -20.46
C ASP A 505 -19.13 13.36 -20.53
N ASP A 506 -20.04 14.31 -20.31
CA ASP A 506 -19.82 15.75 -20.51
C ASP A 506 -19.76 16.56 -19.21
N LYS A 507 -19.15 17.76 -19.26
CA LYS A 507 -18.98 18.67 -18.12
C LYS A 507 -20.28 19.26 -17.54
N GLU A 508 -21.41 19.10 -18.24
CA GLU A 508 -22.75 19.51 -17.76
C GLU A 508 -23.50 18.35 -17.07
N ALA A 509 -22.85 17.20 -16.91
CA ALA A 509 -23.35 16.08 -16.14
C ALA A 509 -23.59 16.46 -14.67
N ALA A 510 -24.75 16.09 -14.13
CA ALA A 510 -25.04 16.27 -12.71
C ALA A 510 -24.03 15.50 -11.84
N ARG A 511 -23.73 16.02 -10.65
CA ARG A 511 -22.85 15.33 -9.68
C ARG A 511 -23.59 14.16 -9.04
N CYS A 512 -22.90 13.08 -8.73
CA CYS A 512 -23.37 12.01 -7.87
C CYS A 512 -22.31 11.66 -6.82
N GLN A 513 -22.76 11.29 -5.63
CA GLN A 513 -21.90 10.94 -4.51
C GLN A 513 -22.45 9.76 -3.71
N LEU A 514 -21.57 8.99 -3.07
CA LEU A 514 -21.97 7.91 -2.14
C LEU A 514 -22.39 8.43 -0.76
N PHE A 515 -21.77 9.49 -0.28
CA PHE A 515 -22.10 10.13 0.99
C PHE A 515 -22.08 11.64 0.81
N SER A 516 -22.99 12.36 1.46
CA SER A 516 -22.96 13.80 1.59
C SER A 516 -21.67 14.27 2.26
N GLU A 517 -21.27 15.52 2.02
CA GLU A 517 -20.09 16.12 2.64
C GLU A 517 -20.20 16.14 4.17
N ALA A 518 -21.39 16.38 4.71
CA ALA A 518 -21.66 16.28 6.15
C ALA A 518 -21.39 14.87 6.69
N THR A 519 -21.94 13.83 6.05
CA THR A 519 -21.73 12.44 6.46
C THR A 519 -20.27 12.01 6.26
N PHE A 520 -19.63 12.44 5.18
CA PHE A 520 -18.21 12.18 4.94
C PHE A 520 -17.34 12.79 6.04
N ASN A 521 -17.55 14.07 6.36
CA ASN A 521 -16.79 14.77 7.41
C ASN A 521 -17.02 14.10 8.77
N ALA A 522 -18.27 13.79 9.11
CA ALA A 522 -18.61 13.09 10.35
C ALA A 522 -17.92 11.73 10.46
N LEU A 523 -17.86 10.98 9.36
CA LEU A 523 -17.17 9.69 9.29
C LEU A 523 -15.65 9.84 9.44
N GLN A 524 -15.02 10.81 8.77
CA GLN A 524 -13.58 11.04 8.93
C GLN A 524 -13.21 11.57 10.32
N MET A 525 -14.17 12.18 11.02
CA MET A 525 -14.01 12.65 12.40
C MET A 525 -14.16 11.55 13.46
N VAL A 526 -14.64 10.36 13.09
CA VAL A 526 -14.59 9.18 13.96
C VAL A 526 -13.14 8.73 14.08
N ASP A 527 -12.56 8.84 15.29
CA ASP A 527 -11.19 8.38 15.57
C ASP A 527 -10.13 9.00 14.63
N PHE A 528 -10.30 10.29 14.30
CA PHE A 528 -9.52 10.98 13.26
C PHE A 528 -8.01 11.05 13.56
N TRP A 529 -7.64 10.96 14.83
CA TRP A 529 -6.25 10.91 15.32
C TRP A 529 -5.56 9.56 15.05
N ASN A 530 -6.30 8.54 14.61
CA ASN A 530 -5.78 7.25 14.16
C ASN A 530 -6.00 7.08 12.64
N PRO A 531 -5.12 7.64 11.81
CA PRO A 531 -5.28 7.64 10.34
C PRO A 531 -5.29 6.25 9.72
N ILE A 532 -4.54 5.32 10.32
CA ILE A 532 -4.48 3.92 9.93
C ILE A 532 -4.88 3.03 11.11
N TYR A 533 -5.41 1.85 10.80
CA TYR A 533 -5.83 0.86 11.80
C TYR A 533 -6.88 1.37 12.81
N SER A 534 -7.75 2.28 12.38
CA SER A 534 -8.90 2.70 13.19
C SER A 534 -9.89 1.53 13.30
N TRP A 535 -9.89 0.86 14.46
CA TRP A 535 -10.84 -0.21 14.75
C TRP A 535 -12.28 0.32 14.87
N ARG A 536 -12.41 1.61 15.22
CA ARG A 536 -13.68 2.34 15.36
C ARG A 536 -14.36 2.51 14.00
N ARG A 537 -13.63 3.03 13.00
CA ARG A 537 -14.14 3.13 11.62
C ARG A 537 -14.36 1.74 10.99
N LEU A 538 -13.47 0.78 11.23
CA LEU A 538 -13.67 -0.61 10.81
C LEU A 538 -14.96 -1.22 11.36
N LYS A 539 -15.33 -0.93 12.61
CA LYS A 539 -16.59 -1.41 13.21
C LYS A 539 -17.82 -0.81 12.51
N LEU A 540 -17.76 0.44 12.05
CA LEU A 540 -18.88 1.08 11.35
C LEU A 540 -19.12 0.48 9.96
N MET A 541 -18.12 -0.12 9.33
CA MET A 541 -18.24 -0.77 8.02
C MET A 541 -19.34 -1.86 7.99
N GLN A 542 -19.68 -2.45 9.13
CA GLN A 542 -20.73 -3.47 9.24
C GLN A 542 -22.14 -2.97 8.87
N TYR A 543 -22.36 -1.65 8.94
CA TYR A 543 -23.67 -1.03 8.67
C TYR A 543 -23.83 -0.62 7.21
N ILE A 544 -22.79 -0.82 6.37
CA ILE A 544 -22.86 -0.51 4.94
C ILE A 544 -23.71 -1.57 4.24
N PRO A 545 -24.80 -1.19 3.57
CA PRO A 545 -25.65 -2.14 2.88
C PRO A 545 -24.89 -2.80 1.72
N VAL A 546 -25.31 -4.02 1.37
CA VAL A 546 -24.72 -4.79 0.26
C VAL A 546 -25.00 -4.11 -1.08
N GLU A 547 -26.15 -3.45 -1.16
CA GLU A 547 -26.63 -2.73 -2.33
C GLU A 547 -26.99 -1.30 -1.99
N ALA A 548 -27.05 -0.49 -3.04
CA ALA A 548 -27.59 0.84 -2.97
C ALA A 548 -28.44 1.10 -4.20
N LYS A 549 -29.40 2.00 -4.09
CA LYS A 549 -30.28 2.43 -5.17
C LYS A 549 -30.21 3.93 -5.38
N LEU A 550 -30.16 4.36 -6.63
CA LEU A 550 -30.14 5.78 -6.97
C LEU A 550 -31.43 6.44 -6.49
N VAL A 551 -31.32 7.59 -5.84
CA VAL A 551 -32.47 8.35 -5.36
C VAL A 551 -33.00 9.25 -6.48
N ASP A 552 -34.31 9.22 -6.73
CA ASP A 552 -34.95 9.97 -7.83
C ASP A 552 -34.85 11.48 -7.69
N THR A 553 -34.71 11.98 -6.46
CA THR A 553 -34.70 13.42 -6.14
C THR A 553 -33.28 13.86 -5.78
N PRO A 554 -32.62 14.66 -6.63
CA PRO A 554 -31.32 15.22 -6.28
C PRO A 554 -31.44 16.28 -5.19
N THR A 555 -30.37 16.47 -4.43
CA THR A 555 -30.19 17.64 -3.58
C THR A 555 -29.54 18.78 -4.36
N VAL A 556 -29.42 19.95 -3.74
CA VAL A 556 -28.75 21.11 -4.33
C VAL A 556 -27.48 21.40 -3.54
N ASP A 557 -26.36 21.54 -4.23
CA ASP A 557 -25.11 21.99 -3.65
C ASP A 557 -25.27 23.44 -3.13
N PRO A 558 -25.05 23.70 -1.84
CA PRO A 558 -25.30 25.03 -1.27
C PRO A 558 -24.30 26.09 -1.76
N VAL A 559 -23.15 25.69 -2.30
CA VAL A 559 -22.09 26.57 -2.80
C VAL A 559 -22.28 26.86 -4.29
N THR A 560 -22.44 25.81 -5.10
CA THR A 560 -22.52 25.95 -6.57
C THR A 560 -23.96 26.10 -7.09
N GLY A 561 -24.96 25.67 -6.32
CA GLY A 561 -26.36 25.60 -6.75
C GLY A 561 -26.66 24.45 -7.72
N GLU A 562 -25.70 23.55 -7.95
CA GLU A 562 -25.85 22.41 -8.88
C GLU A 562 -26.62 21.25 -8.23
N ASN A 563 -27.32 20.47 -9.06
CA ASN A 563 -27.98 19.25 -8.60
C ASN A 563 -26.94 18.16 -8.26
N VAL A 564 -27.13 17.52 -7.11
CA VAL A 564 -26.30 16.42 -6.62
C VAL A 564 -27.19 15.20 -6.34
N PHE A 565 -26.99 14.15 -7.13
CA PHE A 565 -27.64 12.86 -6.94
C PHE A 565 -26.91 12.04 -5.87
N THR A 566 -27.64 11.14 -5.23
CA THR A 566 -27.10 10.22 -4.21
C THR A 566 -27.72 8.85 -4.36
N TYR A 567 -27.08 7.86 -3.73
CA TYR A 567 -27.69 6.56 -3.50
C TYR A 567 -28.30 6.50 -2.10
N ASP A 568 -29.30 5.65 -1.91
CA ASP A 568 -29.95 5.41 -0.60
C ASP A 568 -29.01 4.81 0.46
N LEU A 569 -27.79 4.42 0.07
CA LEU A 569 -26.72 3.92 0.92
C LEU A 569 -26.53 4.75 2.19
N GLU A 570 -26.42 6.07 2.06
CA GLU A 570 -26.19 6.96 3.21
C GLU A 570 -27.34 6.88 4.20
N SER A 571 -28.58 6.97 3.69
CA SER A 571 -29.79 6.92 4.53
C SER A 571 -29.94 5.57 5.23
N ASN A 572 -29.66 4.46 4.53
CA ASN A 572 -29.72 3.12 5.07
C ASN A 572 -28.63 2.89 6.14
N PHE A 573 -27.40 3.36 5.88
CA PHE A 573 -26.28 3.32 6.82
C PHE A 573 -26.60 4.09 8.12
N ILE A 574 -27.06 5.34 8.00
CA ILE A 574 -27.41 6.17 9.16
C ILE A 574 -28.58 5.57 9.93
N ALA A 575 -29.60 5.06 9.24
CA ALA A 575 -30.76 4.42 9.87
C ALA A 575 -30.36 3.18 10.67
N ALA A 576 -29.47 2.33 10.14
CA ALA A 576 -28.97 1.16 10.83
C ALA A 576 -28.19 1.51 12.11
N ILE A 577 -27.39 2.58 12.08
CA ILE A 577 -26.67 3.07 13.27
C ILE A 577 -27.65 3.65 14.30
N LYS A 578 -28.62 4.47 13.87
CA LYS A 578 -29.65 5.01 14.77
C LYS A 578 -30.44 3.89 15.45
N GLN A 579 -30.84 2.88 14.70
CA GLN A 579 -31.51 1.70 15.24
C GLN A 579 -30.65 0.96 16.26
N ARG A 580 -29.34 0.83 16.01
CA ARG A 580 -28.40 0.21 16.96
C ARG A 580 -28.34 0.95 18.30
N MET A 581 -28.42 2.28 18.24
CA MET A 581 -28.28 3.17 19.39
C MET A 581 -29.60 3.47 20.11
N ASP A 582 -30.73 3.03 19.55
CA ASP A 582 -32.04 3.21 20.17
C ASP A 582 -32.10 2.59 21.58
N GLY A 583 -32.60 3.37 22.54
CA GLY A 583 -32.70 2.98 23.95
C GLY A 583 -31.37 2.77 24.69
N ARG A 584 -30.21 3.14 24.12
CA ARG A 584 -28.89 2.93 24.76
C ARG A 584 -28.50 4.00 25.78
N GLY A 585 -29.12 5.18 25.73
CA GLY A 585 -28.79 6.32 26.60
C GLY A 585 -28.46 7.58 25.80
N ASN A 586 -27.87 8.56 26.47
CA ASN A 586 -27.39 9.79 25.84
C ASN A 586 -26.15 9.48 24.98
N LEU A 587 -26.15 9.93 23.72
CA LEU A 587 -25.07 9.65 22.77
C LEU A 587 -23.75 10.31 23.18
N GLU A 588 -23.79 11.50 23.78
CA GLU A 588 -22.59 12.23 24.23
C GLU A 588 -21.83 11.46 25.33
N ASP A 589 -22.55 10.79 26.23
CA ASP A 589 -21.98 9.99 27.31
C ASP A 589 -21.42 8.65 26.79
N LEU A 590 -21.84 8.22 25.59
CA LEU A 590 -21.50 6.93 25.01
C LEU A 590 -20.40 7.01 23.94
N GLN A 591 -20.04 8.21 23.48
CA GLN A 591 -19.14 8.39 22.34
C GLN A 591 -17.75 7.80 22.56
N ASP A 592 -17.23 7.71 23.78
CA ASP A 592 -15.92 7.10 24.04
C ASP A 592 -15.93 5.57 23.88
N GLU A 593 -17.06 4.92 24.16
CA GLU A 593 -17.20 3.46 24.11
C GLU A 593 -17.77 2.98 22.77
N TRP A 594 -18.67 3.77 22.17
CA TRP A 594 -19.44 3.39 20.99
C TRP A 594 -19.08 4.26 19.78
N PRO A 595 -18.37 3.74 18.77
CA PRO A 595 -18.11 4.49 17.54
C PRO A 595 -19.41 4.85 16.79
N GLU A 596 -20.48 4.07 17.00
CA GLU A 596 -21.82 4.40 16.54
C GLU A 596 -22.34 5.72 17.15
N ALA A 597 -22.13 5.93 18.46
CA ALA A 597 -22.51 7.17 19.14
C ALA A 597 -21.63 8.34 18.69
N GLU A 598 -20.31 8.14 18.63
CA GLU A 598 -19.36 9.14 18.13
C GLU A 598 -19.72 9.62 16.72
N PHE A 599 -20.04 8.70 15.80
CA PHE A 599 -20.47 9.03 14.45
C PHE A 599 -21.74 9.90 14.44
N LEU A 600 -22.77 9.51 15.20
CA LEU A 600 -24.02 10.27 15.27
C LEU A 600 -23.82 11.66 15.88
N CYS A 601 -23.02 11.78 16.95
CA CYS A 601 -22.65 13.07 17.52
C CYS A 601 -21.88 13.93 16.51
N ASN A 602 -20.96 13.33 15.74
CA ASN A 602 -20.20 14.05 14.72
C ASN A 602 -21.08 14.51 13.54
N LEU A 603 -22.15 13.77 13.23
CA LEU A 603 -23.08 14.10 12.14
C LEU A 603 -23.89 15.37 12.43
N GLU A 604 -24.15 15.68 13.71
CA GLU A 604 -24.88 16.86 14.15
C GLU A 604 -23.99 18.11 14.25
N LYS A 605 -22.66 17.94 14.20
CA LYS A 605 -21.69 19.03 14.37
C LYS A 605 -21.41 19.76 13.04
N PRO A 606 -21.41 21.10 13.04
CA PRO A 606 -21.04 21.88 11.86
C PRO A 606 -19.54 21.79 11.57
N LEU A 607 -19.16 22.09 10.33
CA LEU A 607 -17.77 22.02 9.85
C LEU A 607 -16.78 22.75 10.77
N ILE A 608 -17.12 23.96 11.19
CA ILE A 608 -16.27 24.80 12.03
C ILE A 608 -15.92 24.14 13.37
N GLU A 609 -16.84 23.38 13.97
CA GLU A 609 -16.57 22.65 15.21
C GLU A 609 -15.57 21.52 14.98
N HIS A 610 -15.69 20.78 13.87
CA HIS A 610 -14.72 19.76 13.50
C HIS A 610 -13.32 20.36 13.26
N GLN A 611 -13.23 21.51 12.59
CA GLN A 611 -11.97 22.23 12.39
C GLN A 611 -11.34 22.68 13.72
N ILE A 612 -12.14 23.18 14.67
CA ILE A 612 -11.67 23.55 16.01
C ILE A 612 -11.11 22.33 16.74
N ARG A 613 -11.79 21.18 16.67
CA ARG A 613 -11.31 19.92 17.27
C ARG A 613 -9.98 19.47 16.68
N ILE A 614 -9.85 19.48 15.35
CA ILE A 614 -8.58 19.17 14.67
C ILE A 614 -7.49 20.17 15.06
N SER A 615 -7.80 21.47 15.12
CA SER A 615 -6.86 22.52 15.54
C SER A 615 -6.35 22.26 16.96
N ASN A 616 -7.25 22.02 17.91
CA ASN A 616 -6.91 21.73 19.31
C ASN A 616 -6.00 20.49 19.42
N TYR A 617 -6.38 19.39 18.75
CA TYR A 617 -5.59 18.16 18.71
C TYR A 617 -4.19 18.38 18.12
N THR A 618 -4.10 19.01 16.95
CA THR A 618 -2.81 19.19 16.26
C THR A 618 -1.90 20.17 17.01
N ASN A 619 -2.45 21.19 17.67
CA ASN A 619 -1.69 22.06 18.58
C ASN A 619 -1.22 21.32 19.83
N ALA A 620 -2.03 20.44 20.42
CA ALA A 620 -1.61 19.60 21.55
C ALA A 620 -0.46 18.68 21.17
N VAL A 621 -0.53 18.03 19.99
CA VAL A 621 0.56 17.20 19.46
C VAL A 621 1.83 18.03 19.23
N ALA A 622 1.72 19.20 18.60
CA ALA A 622 2.86 20.08 18.36
C ALA A 622 3.52 20.53 19.68
N ASN A 623 2.73 20.83 20.70
CA ASN A 623 3.23 21.18 22.03
C ASN A 623 3.93 20.00 22.71
N ASN A 624 3.36 18.79 22.61
CA ASN A 624 3.94 17.57 23.15
C ASN A 624 5.32 17.27 22.54
N LEU A 625 5.53 17.56 21.25
CA LEU A 625 6.83 17.37 20.58
C LEU A 625 7.96 18.25 21.13
N GLY A 626 7.66 19.23 21.99
CA GLY A 626 8.65 19.97 22.78
C GLY A 626 9.23 19.20 23.97
N ASP A 627 8.68 18.03 24.33
CA ASP A 627 9.14 17.16 25.42
C ASP A 627 9.66 15.82 24.87
N SER A 628 10.88 15.45 25.27
CA SER A 628 11.51 14.20 24.86
C SER A 628 10.70 12.96 25.24
N LYS A 629 9.96 12.99 26.36
CA LYS A 629 9.09 11.88 26.78
C LYS A 629 7.99 11.61 25.77
N TRP A 630 7.40 12.66 25.18
CA TRP A 630 6.35 12.49 24.18
C TRP A 630 6.91 12.03 22.84
N ILE A 631 8.13 12.45 22.48
CA ILE A 631 8.83 11.88 21.31
C ILE A 631 9.00 10.36 21.47
N LEU A 632 9.36 9.88 22.67
CA LEU A 632 9.42 8.46 22.98
C LEU A 632 8.07 7.76 22.82
N GLU A 633 6.99 8.32 23.36
CA GLU A 633 5.64 7.74 23.24
C GLU A 633 5.16 7.69 21.78
N TYR A 634 5.40 8.73 20.98
CA TYR A 634 5.03 8.73 19.57
C TYR A 634 5.88 7.77 18.71
N LEU A 635 7.12 7.47 19.10
CA LEU A 635 7.91 6.40 18.48
C LEU A 635 7.41 5.00 18.87
N LYS A 636 6.95 4.80 20.11
CA LYS A 636 6.27 3.54 20.50
C LYS A 636 4.99 3.33 19.70
N LEU A 637 4.22 4.39 19.45
CA LEU A 637 3.06 4.36 18.57
C LEU A 637 3.44 3.98 17.12
N ALA A 638 4.51 4.58 16.57
CA ALA A 638 5.00 4.22 15.25
C ALA A 638 5.38 2.73 15.17
N GLU A 639 6.09 2.23 16.19
CA GLU A 639 6.43 0.81 16.29
C GLU A 639 5.20 -0.09 16.45
N SER A 640 4.20 0.31 17.24
CA SER A 640 2.93 -0.40 17.37
C SER A 640 2.27 -0.62 16.01
N ARG A 641 2.21 0.43 15.18
CA ARG A 641 1.67 0.36 13.81
C ARG A 641 2.52 -0.53 12.90
N ARG A 642 3.85 -0.50 13.01
CA ARG A 642 4.74 -1.44 12.29
C ARG A 642 4.50 -2.88 12.73
N ARG A 643 4.28 -3.15 14.02
CA ARG A 643 3.94 -4.51 14.52
C ARG A 643 2.61 -5.01 13.98
N MET A 644 1.62 -4.14 13.78
CA MET A 644 0.37 -4.49 13.09
C MET A 644 0.58 -4.77 11.59
N PHE A 645 1.52 -4.08 10.95
CA PHE A 645 1.82 -4.23 9.51
C PHE A 645 2.69 -5.43 9.15
N ARG A 646 3.71 -5.75 9.95
CA ARG A 646 4.70 -6.82 9.66
C ARG A 646 4.09 -8.21 9.38
N PRO A 647 2.97 -8.61 10.01
CA PRO A 647 2.28 -9.84 9.67
C PRO A 647 1.54 -9.79 8.33
N MET A 648 1.42 -8.66 7.64
CA MET A 648 0.77 -8.63 6.33
C MET A 648 1.71 -9.10 5.22
N PRO A 649 1.20 -9.79 4.19
CA PRO A 649 2.02 -10.33 3.09
C PRO A 649 2.68 -9.24 2.21
N MET A 650 2.25 -7.97 2.32
CA MET A 650 2.81 -6.82 1.61
C MET A 650 4.07 -6.20 2.26
N ASN A 651 4.90 -6.95 2.98
CA ASN A 651 6.12 -6.40 3.56
C ASN A 651 7.28 -6.41 2.53
N PHE A 652 7.24 -5.46 1.59
CA PHE A 652 8.23 -5.30 0.51
C PHE A 652 9.61 -4.76 0.98
N PHE A 653 9.73 -4.32 2.25
CA PHE A 653 10.91 -3.61 2.78
C PHE A 653 11.41 -4.22 4.08
N GLY A 654 11.73 -5.52 4.04
CA GLY A 654 12.13 -6.29 5.21
C GLY A 654 13.30 -5.66 5.97
N SER A 655 14.21 -4.97 5.26
CA SER A 655 15.36 -4.32 5.87
C SER A 655 15.18 -2.88 6.34
N ASN A 656 14.18 -2.15 5.88
CA ASN A 656 14.11 -0.70 6.13
C ASN A 656 12.90 -0.21 6.90
N ILE A 657 11.91 -1.07 7.19
CA ILE A 657 10.95 -0.77 8.26
C ILE A 657 11.67 -1.03 9.60
N PRO A 658 11.96 -0.01 10.41
CA PRO A 658 12.75 -0.19 11.63
C PRO A 658 12.03 -1.09 12.62
N TYR A 659 12.80 -1.86 13.39
CA TYR A 659 12.36 -2.68 14.51
C TYR A 659 12.71 -1.99 15.82
N CYS A 660 11.90 -2.25 16.84
CA CYS A 660 12.21 -1.92 18.22
C CYS A 660 12.62 -3.17 18.97
N LEU A 661 13.89 -3.27 19.36
CA LEU A 661 14.37 -4.42 20.16
C LEU A 661 14.09 -4.26 21.66
N ALA A 662 13.61 -3.09 22.10
CA ALA A 662 13.17 -2.88 23.48
C ALA A 662 11.72 -3.33 23.73
N MET A 663 10.91 -3.47 22.69
CA MET A 663 9.52 -3.92 22.78
C MET A 663 9.40 -5.35 22.26
N THR A 664 8.76 -6.21 23.05
CA THR A 664 8.49 -7.60 22.64
C THR A 664 7.33 -7.65 21.63
N VAL A 665 7.20 -8.78 20.94
CA VAL A 665 6.14 -9.00 19.93
C VAL A 665 4.73 -8.86 20.54
N ASP A 666 4.57 -9.27 21.80
CA ASP A 666 3.31 -9.26 22.57
C ASP A 666 3.04 -7.94 23.32
N HIS A 667 3.91 -6.94 23.20
CA HIS A 667 3.66 -5.62 23.79
C HIS A 667 2.28 -5.10 23.36
N PRO A 668 1.47 -4.49 24.23
CA PRO A 668 0.18 -3.92 23.85
C PRO A 668 0.28 -3.05 22.60
N TRP A 669 -0.73 -3.15 21.73
CA TRP A 669 -0.89 -2.21 20.63
C TRP A 669 -1.41 -0.89 21.17
N GLN A 670 -0.94 0.19 20.58
CA GLN A 670 -1.20 1.55 21.00
C GLN A 670 -1.95 2.35 19.94
N GLU A 671 -2.75 3.31 20.40
CA GLU A 671 -3.51 4.29 19.62
C GLU A 671 -3.32 5.70 20.18
N MET A 672 -3.64 6.70 19.35
CA MET A 672 -3.76 8.11 19.78
C MET A 672 -5.14 8.36 20.45
N THR A 673 -5.26 9.54 21.06
CA THR A 673 -6.48 10.10 21.67
C THR A 673 -6.68 11.53 21.18
N GLU A 674 -7.88 12.10 21.36
CA GLU A 674 -8.20 13.47 20.96
C GLU A 674 -7.35 14.53 21.67
N GLU A 675 -6.81 14.22 22.85
CA GLU A 675 -5.90 15.12 23.59
C GLU A 675 -4.44 15.05 23.10
N GLY A 676 -4.17 14.34 22.01
CA GLY A 676 -2.81 14.18 21.48
C GLY A 676 -1.95 13.22 22.29
N LYS A 677 -2.54 12.35 23.12
CA LYS A 677 -1.83 11.38 23.96
C LYS A 677 -1.88 9.97 23.37
N VAL A 678 -0.94 9.13 23.78
CA VAL A 678 -0.88 7.71 23.41
C VAL A 678 -1.46 6.88 24.55
N ARG A 679 -2.28 5.87 24.20
CA ARG A 679 -2.78 4.85 25.14
C ARG A 679 -2.74 3.47 24.50
N ASP A 680 -2.92 2.44 25.31
CA ASP A 680 -3.14 1.09 24.81
C ASP A 680 -4.54 0.99 24.17
N ILE A 681 -4.64 0.25 23.06
CA ILE A 681 -5.92 -0.02 22.40
C ILE A 681 -6.79 -0.86 23.36
N PRO A 682 -8.06 -0.48 23.58
CA PRO A 682 -8.99 -1.29 24.37
C PRO A 682 -9.06 -2.73 23.86
N LYS A 683 -9.31 -3.68 24.76
CA LYS A 683 -9.35 -5.11 24.43
C LYS A 683 -10.24 -5.43 23.23
N ASP A 684 -11.42 -4.82 23.17
CA ASP A 684 -12.37 -5.03 22.07
C ASP A 684 -11.83 -4.52 20.73
N GLY A 685 -11.13 -3.38 20.73
CA GLY A 685 -10.43 -2.84 19.55
C GLY A 685 -9.30 -3.76 19.09
N VAL A 686 -8.51 -4.30 20.01
CA VAL A 686 -7.46 -5.28 19.71
C VAL A 686 -8.04 -6.55 19.10
N ASP A 687 -9.14 -7.06 19.66
CA ASP A 687 -9.81 -8.27 19.18
C ASP A 687 -10.38 -8.02 17.76
N ILE A 688 -10.95 -6.84 17.49
CA ILE A 688 -11.42 -6.43 16.17
C ILE A 688 -10.27 -6.41 15.15
N LEU A 689 -9.18 -5.72 15.48
CA LEU A 689 -8.03 -5.59 14.59
C LEU A 689 -7.33 -6.93 14.35
N LYS A 690 -7.21 -7.80 15.37
CA LYS A 690 -6.64 -9.14 15.19
C LYS A 690 -7.44 -9.98 14.21
N VAL A 691 -8.77 -9.90 14.25
CA VAL A 691 -9.61 -10.63 13.29
C VAL A 691 -9.45 -10.07 11.89
N TRP A 692 -9.44 -8.75 11.73
CA TRP A 692 -9.28 -8.11 10.42
C TRP A 692 -7.88 -8.27 9.83
N LEU A 693 -6.83 -7.95 10.58
CA LEU A 693 -5.45 -8.19 10.16
C LEU A 693 -5.22 -9.69 9.93
N GLY A 694 -5.83 -10.56 10.74
CA GLY A 694 -5.82 -12.01 10.56
C GLY A 694 -6.52 -12.47 9.28
N SER A 695 -7.60 -11.79 8.85
CA SER A 695 -8.22 -12.08 7.56
C SER A 695 -7.28 -11.68 6.43
N LEU A 696 -6.74 -10.45 6.44
CA LEU A 696 -5.79 -9.96 5.43
C LEU A 696 -4.49 -10.77 5.33
N ALA A 697 -4.00 -11.23 6.48
CA ALA A 697 -2.84 -12.09 6.61
C ALA A 697 -3.11 -13.51 6.13
N GLY A 698 -4.34 -13.98 6.34
CA GLY A 698 -4.71 -15.37 6.21
C GLY A 698 -4.60 -15.92 4.80
N ASN A 699 -4.78 -17.23 4.72
CA ASN A 699 -4.82 -17.96 3.46
C ASN A 699 -5.98 -17.50 2.55
N ASP A 700 -7.09 -17.06 3.13
CA ASP A 700 -8.20 -16.42 2.41
C ASP A 700 -8.34 -14.93 2.75
N PRO A 701 -7.50 -14.08 2.14
CA PRO A 701 -7.51 -12.67 2.43
C PRO A 701 -8.79 -12.01 1.95
N ASN A 702 -9.45 -11.31 2.87
CA ASN A 702 -10.67 -10.55 2.63
C ASN A 702 -10.58 -9.22 3.39
N ILE A 703 -10.81 -8.10 2.70
CA ILE A 703 -10.90 -6.78 3.34
C ILE A 703 -12.07 -6.68 4.30
N ILE A 704 -13.18 -7.33 3.93
CA ILE A 704 -14.39 -7.38 4.74
C ILE A 704 -14.50 -8.82 5.25
N PRO A 705 -14.20 -9.10 6.52
CA PRO A 705 -14.15 -10.47 7.02
C PRO A 705 -15.55 -11.09 7.12
N THR A 706 -15.69 -12.36 6.72
CA THR A 706 -16.98 -13.08 6.70
C THR A 706 -17.37 -13.76 8.03
N LYS A 707 -16.42 -14.01 8.95
CA LYS A 707 -16.64 -14.80 10.19
C LYS A 707 -16.31 -14.03 11.48
N PHE A 708 -16.85 -12.83 11.62
CA PHE A 708 -16.58 -11.95 12.74
C PHE A 708 -17.55 -12.20 13.91
N LYS A 709 -17.11 -12.82 15.02
CA LYS A 709 -17.98 -13.14 16.18
C LYS A 709 -18.54 -11.92 16.92
N GLY A 710 -17.98 -10.73 16.71
CA GLY A 710 -18.47 -9.44 17.24
C GLY A 710 -19.46 -8.71 16.32
N LEU A 711 -19.69 -9.20 15.10
CA LEU A 711 -20.58 -8.62 14.10
C LEU A 711 -21.61 -9.68 13.67
N LYS A 712 -22.48 -10.11 14.61
CA LYS A 712 -23.43 -11.22 14.41
C LYS A 712 -24.32 -11.10 13.16
N HIS A 713 -24.50 -9.90 12.60
CA HIS A 713 -25.30 -9.67 11.38
C HIS A 713 -24.57 -9.97 10.06
N LEU A 714 -23.24 -10.13 10.07
CA LEU A 714 -22.48 -10.53 8.87
C LEU A 714 -22.55 -12.05 8.57
N SER A 715 -23.15 -12.87 9.43
CA SER A 715 -23.53 -14.24 9.03
C SER A 715 -24.75 -14.23 8.11
N GLU A 716 -25.73 -13.33 8.35
CA GLU A 716 -26.89 -13.13 7.47
C GLU A 716 -26.46 -12.64 6.07
N PHE A 717 -25.31 -11.93 5.99
CA PHE A 717 -24.65 -11.53 4.75
C PHE A 717 -24.16 -12.72 3.91
N THR A 718 -23.66 -13.78 4.54
CA THR A 718 -23.24 -14.99 3.82
C THR A 718 -24.45 -15.73 3.27
N ASP A 719 -25.54 -15.77 4.03
CA ASP A 719 -26.79 -16.42 3.63
C ASP A 719 -27.51 -15.61 2.52
N ALA A 720 -27.54 -14.27 2.59
CA ALA A 720 -28.14 -13.42 1.56
C ALA A 720 -27.33 -13.37 0.25
N ILE A 721 -25.99 -13.45 0.35
CA ILE A 721 -25.14 -13.66 -0.84
C ILE A 721 -25.39 -15.05 -1.40
N GLN A 722 -25.45 -16.09 -0.56
CA GLN A 722 -25.72 -17.46 -1.00
C GLN A 722 -27.10 -17.61 -1.68
N ASP A 723 -28.15 -17.00 -1.14
CA ASP A 723 -29.49 -16.98 -1.73
C ASP A 723 -29.51 -16.31 -3.12
N ARG A 724 -28.64 -15.31 -3.35
CA ARG A 724 -28.43 -14.68 -4.66
C ARG A 724 -27.60 -15.50 -5.63
N LEU A 725 -26.59 -16.20 -5.12
CA LEU A 725 -25.79 -17.15 -5.90
C LEU A 725 -26.65 -18.33 -6.38
N ASP A 726 -27.63 -18.74 -5.58
CA ASP A 726 -28.53 -19.85 -5.87
C ASP A 726 -29.70 -19.45 -6.81
N SER A 727 -29.91 -18.16 -7.10
CA SER A 727 -30.99 -17.63 -7.95
C SER A 727 -30.58 -17.32 -9.41
N ASP A 728 -29.61 -18.07 -9.95
CA ASP A 728 -29.24 -18.16 -11.37
C ASP A 728 -28.65 -16.88 -12.02
N VAL A 729 -28.16 -15.95 -11.20
CA VAL A 729 -27.18 -14.93 -11.61
C VAL A 729 -25.79 -15.56 -11.47
N PRO A 730 -24.90 -15.56 -12.48
CA PRO A 730 -23.66 -16.35 -12.46
C PRO A 730 -22.70 -15.77 -11.41
N GLY A 731 -22.78 -16.30 -10.20
CA GLY A 731 -21.84 -16.04 -9.12
C GLY A 731 -21.36 -17.37 -8.53
N LEU A 732 -20.07 -17.40 -8.20
CA LEU A 732 -19.37 -18.60 -7.75
C LEU A 732 -19.71 -18.96 -6.28
N PRO A 733 -19.92 -20.25 -5.98
CA PRO A 733 -20.19 -20.73 -4.62
C PRO A 733 -18.99 -20.50 -3.68
N VAL A 734 -19.27 -19.93 -2.51
CA VAL A 734 -18.27 -19.58 -1.48
C VAL A 734 -18.12 -20.73 -0.50
N VAL A 735 -17.28 -21.72 -0.83
CA VAL A 735 -16.57 -22.55 0.16
C VAL A 735 -15.21 -22.94 -0.42
N LEU A 736 -14.17 -22.90 0.44
CA LEU A 736 -12.76 -23.29 0.26
C LEU A 736 -11.83 -22.07 0.03
N LEU A 737 -10.68 -22.02 0.76
CA LEU A 737 -9.77 -20.90 1.15
C LEU A 737 -8.31 -20.89 0.55
N PRO A 738 -7.85 -19.93 -0.28
CA PRO A 738 -6.59 -19.96 -1.09
C PRO A 738 -5.30 -19.74 -0.34
N ARG A 739 -4.23 -19.48 -1.07
CA ARG A 739 -2.95 -18.99 -0.55
C ARG A 739 -2.84 -17.49 -0.87
N PRO A 740 -2.24 -16.66 -0.01
CA PRO A 740 -1.55 -15.47 -0.52
C PRO A 740 -0.55 -15.92 -1.60
N SER A 741 -0.49 -15.16 -2.69
CA SER A 741 0.38 -15.45 -3.83
C SER A 741 1.79 -15.86 -3.41
N THR A 742 2.35 -16.87 -4.07
CA THR A 742 3.80 -17.04 -4.18
C THR A 742 4.48 -15.94 -5.00
N MET A 743 3.80 -14.82 -5.32
CA MET A 743 4.44 -13.54 -5.63
C MET A 743 5.20 -12.96 -4.43
N ARG A 744 5.90 -13.82 -3.67
CA ARG A 744 7.28 -13.51 -3.37
C ARG A 744 7.89 -13.01 -4.67
N MET A 745 8.15 -11.72 -4.74
CA MET A 745 9.29 -11.32 -5.51
C MET A 745 10.46 -12.05 -4.86
N ALA A 746 10.94 -13.12 -5.48
CA ALA A 746 12.13 -13.82 -5.02
C ALA A 746 13.24 -12.75 -4.92
N CYS A 747 13.59 -12.37 -3.70
CA CYS A 747 14.69 -11.46 -3.42
C CYS A 747 15.91 -12.01 -4.13
N GLN A 748 16.47 -11.29 -5.11
CA GLN A 748 17.66 -11.62 -5.90
C GLN A 748 18.49 -12.78 -5.33
N ARG A 749 18.24 -14.02 -5.78
CA ARG A 749 18.87 -15.22 -5.19
C ARG A 749 20.15 -15.64 -5.91
N SER A 750 20.49 -15.04 -7.04
CA SER A 750 21.63 -15.51 -7.86
C SER A 750 23.00 -14.94 -7.46
N ILE A 751 23.10 -13.79 -6.78
CA ILE A 751 24.40 -13.11 -6.55
C ILE A 751 25.17 -13.66 -5.31
N ALA A 752 24.67 -14.71 -4.65
CA ALA A 752 25.37 -15.34 -3.50
C ALA A 752 26.01 -16.70 -3.81
N MET A 753 25.94 -17.22 -5.04
CA MET A 753 26.60 -18.48 -5.39
C MET A 753 27.46 -18.37 -6.65
N THR A 754 28.48 -17.52 -6.59
CA THR A 754 29.71 -17.76 -7.35
C THR A 754 30.86 -17.75 -6.37
N ASN A 755 31.07 -18.88 -5.69
CA ASN A 755 32.43 -19.20 -5.26
C ASN A 755 33.07 -19.99 -6.41
N PRO A 756 34.10 -19.47 -7.09
CA PRO A 756 34.89 -20.27 -8.00
C PRO A 756 35.66 -21.31 -7.16
N GLU A 757 36.00 -22.44 -7.77
CA GLU A 757 36.88 -23.49 -7.19
C GLU A 757 36.22 -24.49 -6.24
N THR A 758 35.64 -25.57 -6.79
CA THR A 758 36.29 -26.90 -6.87
C THR A 758 35.27 -28.02 -7.07
N LYS A 759 35.68 -29.04 -7.82
CA LYS A 759 34.93 -30.24 -8.19
C LYS A 759 34.90 -31.23 -7.02
N GLU A 760 33.91 -32.14 -7.06
CA GLU A 760 33.69 -33.34 -6.23
C GLU A 760 32.69 -33.20 -5.04
N ARG A 761 31.53 -33.85 -5.21
CA ARG A 761 30.64 -34.35 -4.14
C ARG A 761 31.20 -35.69 -3.63
N PRO A 762 30.61 -36.35 -2.60
CA PRO A 762 29.95 -35.93 -1.36
C PRO A 762 30.58 -36.61 -0.12
N HIS A 763 30.17 -36.22 1.09
CA HIS A 763 29.87 -37.08 2.26
C HIS A 763 30.26 -36.47 3.62
N SER A 764 29.35 -36.72 4.55
CA SER A 764 29.48 -36.74 6.01
C SER A 764 29.89 -35.43 6.68
N CYS A 765 28.90 -34.75 7.25
CA CYS A 765 29.04 -34.10 8.54
C CYS A 765 29.43 -35.18 9.58
N PRO A 766 30.63 -35.14 10.18
CA PRO A 766 30.86 -35.76 11.47
C PRO A 766 30.54 -34.73 12.56
N PHE A 767 30.16 -35.22 13.73
CA PHE A 767 29.83 -34.46 14.95
C PHE A 767 28.35 -34.09 15.14
N LEU A 768 27.53 -35.14 15.26
CA LEU A 768 26.79 -35.30 16.51
C LEU A 768 27.79 -35.68 17.62
N ALA A 769 27.98 -34.82 18.62
CA ALA A 769 28.44 -35.20 19.95
C ALA A 769 27.92 -34.19 20.98
N GLU A 770 26.95 -34.68 21.73
CA GLU A 770 26.43 -34.33 23.07
C GLU A 770 26.99 -33.14 23.87
N LYS A 771 26.04 -32.41 24.47
CA LYS A 771 26.04 -31.76 25.80
C LYS A 771 27.36 -31.12 26.28
N HIS A 772 27.35 -29.80 26.49
CA HIS A 772 27.76 -29.23 27.78
C HIS A 772 27.23 -27.80 28.04
N SER A 773 26.63 -27.69 29.21
CA SER A 773 26.48 -26.60 30.18
C SER A 773 27.00 -25.17 29.88
N ALA A 774 26.13 -24.22 30.23
CA ALA A 774 26.40 -22.92 30.89
C ALA A 774 27.81 -22.32 30.80
N SER A 775 27.90 -21.12 30.20
CA SER A 775 28.91 -20.14 30.58
C SER A 775 28.26 -18.78 30.85
N ILE A 776 28.14 -18.49 32.14
CA ILE A 776 28.14 -17.15 32.73
C ILE A 776 29.48 -16.49 32.36
N HIS A 777 29.50 -15.19 32.06
CA HIS A 777 30.51 -14.20 32.53
C HIS A 777 30.27 -12.84 31.86
N THR A 778 29.66 -11.88 32.57
CA THR A 778 30.23 -10.84 33.45
C THR A 778 30.59 -9.54 32.73
N ALA A 779 29.84 -8.51 33.09
CA ALA A 779 30.17 -7.10 32.91
C ALA A 779 31.47 -6.68 33.61
N VAL A 780 32.14 -5.68 33.06
CA VAL A 780 33.12 -4.79 33.73
C VAL A 780 32.90 -3.39 33.11
N LYS A 781 32.24 -2.44 33.80
CA LYS A 781 32.81 -1.24 34.49
C LYS A 781 33.98 -0.62 33.69
N VAL A 782 33.98 0.63 33.24
CA VAL A 782 33.60 1.94 33.83
C VAL A 782 33.10 2.85 32.71
#